data_AF-A0AAU9CCF1-F1
#
_entry.id   AF-A0AAU9CCF1-F1
#
_cell.length_a   1.000
_cell.length_b   1.000
_cell.length_c   1.000
_cell.angle_alpha   90.00
_cell.angle_beta   90.00
_cell.angle_gamma   90.00
#
_symmetry.space_group_name_H-M   'P 1'
#
loop_
_entity.id
_entity.type
_entity.pdbx_description
1 polymer ?
#
loop_
_entity_poly.entity_id
_entity_poly.type
_entity_poly.pdbx_seq_one_letter_code
_entity_poly.pdbx_strand_id
1 'polypeptide(L)'
;MLEMLAAFFSTILDPCYTVTGNWWLAIVLFTIVTKILLLPISLWCQKNSLLVVSLMPQVNAIKVKHFGDKETIGEEQNKLYKQEGYHPLLSMLPLAIQVLILFGLVDVIRSIVASGEPGTALLGLVPVTDGGWSWIMPVLAAASSAILGAAQNHINPLQREQGKAEKASTNGLSIGLSAILGVSVASGMVFYWICSNLMAIVVQLACNLIMNPKKHVDYDALRASQAELQALEDLSASNKKWYEKNPLAKREREDIARFYDVVDKSIVFYSEGSGFYKYFRGAIEWLLEHSDIRIHYITNDPNDQVFEIHQSQPRLIPYYMSVQKLITVMMKMDCDVFVASLADLDNYYLKRSYVRKDIEYVDMLHHTTSMHLVGAANCHDHYDTIFCAGPHQIAETRASEKLRGVPAKNLVPIGYDLLDRERQEYRELQETLPKHSRPQATHRPQALIAPSWQEDNILDLCAADTINSLLEAGFDVTVRPHPEYVKRYGARWNALKERFSAVPEGQVTFEDDFSGESSIFAADVLLTDWSSIACEFSFTTDKPTLFIDTPMKVGNPDWQEIGLVPTEISLRNQIGQSVAVEDVASIGSIACSMVDEASQWHDRIEEVYDTFIFNHDHGGEAAGRYLLDAVLRAQAQKGKKGEGLTPPVPRRATPDAPYTQDPQDAADAQEVAEAQDANDAQAAEKGAPPVSPDVSEKPYTPKHFAKPSQQEDSHE
;
A
#
# COMPACT_ATOMS: atom_id res chain seq x y z
N MET A 1 34.61 -26.30 12.14
CA MET A 1 34.34 -25.60 10.86
C MET A 1 35.56 -24.84 10.38
N LEU A 2 36.12 -23.92 11.19
CA LEU A 2 37.33 -23.15 10.83
C LEU A 2 38.55 -24.05 10.52
N GLU A 3 38.82 -25.07 11.32
CA GLU A 3 39.91 -26.02 11.05
C GLU A 3 39.75 -26.79 9.73
N MET A 4 38.52 -27.17 9.36
CA MET A 4 38.26 -27.84 8.08
C MET A 4 38.49 -26.89 6.89
N LEU A 5 38.09 -25.63 7.02
CA LEU A 5 38.33 -24.60 6.00
C LEU A 5 39.82 -24.30 5.86
N ALA A 6 40.53 -24.18 6.99
CA ALA A 6 41.97 -23.97 6.99
C ALA A 6 42.70 -25.14 6.31
N ALA A 7 42.37 -26.39 6.67
CA ALA A 7 42.92 -27.58 6.03
C ALA A 7 42.66 -27.59 4.52
N PHE A 8 41.44 -27.28 4.10
CA PHE A 8 41.09 -27.18 2.68
C PHE A 8 41.92 -26.08 1.98
N PHE A 9 42.01 -24.87 2.52
CA PHE A 9 42.78 -23.81 1.89
C PHE A 9 44.28 -24.07 1.87
N SER A 10 44.84 -24.73 2.89
CA SER A 10 46.23 -25.20 2.88
C SER A 10 46.51 -26.14 1.70
N THR A 11 45.59 -27.05 1.34
CA THR A 11 45.78 -27.92 0.17
C THR A 11 45.93 -27.16 -1.15
N ILE A 12 45.43 -25.92 -1.22
CA ILE A 12 45.56 -25.05 -2.40
C ILE A 12 46.79 -24.13 -2.26
N LEU A 13 47.06 -23.63 -1.06
CA LEU A 13 48.13 -22.66 -0.82
C LEU A 13 49.53 -23.29 -0.79
N ASP A 14 49.69 -24.50 -0.25
CA ASP A 14 51.00 -25.16 -0.12
C ASP A 14 51.64 -25.48 -1.50
N PRO A 15 50.88 -25.96 -2.52
CA PRO A 15 51.39 -26.05 -3.88
C PRO A 15 51.79 -24.68 -4.45
N CYS A 16 51.05 -23.62 -4.13
CA CYS A 16 51.40 -22.27 -4.57
C CYS A 16 52.75 -21.84 -4.00
N TYR A 17 53.00 -22.11 -2.71
CA TYR A 17 54.29 -21.83 -2.07
C TYR A 17 55.42 -22.69 -2.66
N THR A 18 55.16 -23.96 -2.93
CA THR A 18 56.15 -24.86 -3.55
C THR A 18 56.64 -24.33 -4.91
N VAL A 19 55.75 -23.69 -5.67
CA VAL A 19 56.08 -23.08 -6.97
C VAL A 19 56.80 -21.75 -6.83
N THR A 20 56.40 -20.91 -5.87
CA THR A 20 56.91 -19.53 -5.76
C THR A 20 58.12 -19.37 -4.85
N GLY A 21 58.29 -20.25 -3.86
CA GLY A 21 59.25 -20.12 -2.78
C GLY A 21 59.03 -18.88 -1.89
N ASN A 22 57.87 -18.21 -2.01
CA ASN A 22 57.58 -16.95 -1.31
C ASN A 22 56.09 -16.86 -0.95
N TRP A 23 55.79 -16.67 0.34
CA TRP A 23 54.42 -16.64 0.85
C TRP A 23 53.56 -15.48 0.32
N TRP A 24 54.13 -14.31 0.04
CA TRP A 24 53.38 -13.20 -0.57
C TRP A 24 52.95 -13.56 -2.00
N LEU A 25 53.88 -14.11 -2.80
CA LEU A 25 53.56 -14.58 -4.15
C LEU A 25 52.62 -15.80 -4.13
N ALA A 26 52.73 -16.65 -3.11
CA ALA A 26 51.82 -17.77 -2.91
C ALA A 26 50.37 -17.29 -2.70
N ILE A 27 50.16 -16.22 -1.90
CA ILE A 27 48.84 -15.61 -1.71
C ILE A 27 48.30 -15.02 -3.02
N VAL A 28 49.15 -14.38 -3.85
CA VAL A 28 48.73 -13.89 -5.18
C VAL A 28 48.27 -15.06 -6.05
N LEU A 29 49.06 -16.13 -6.13
CA LEU A 29 48.73 -17.31 -6.95
C LEU A 29 47.48 -18.03 -6.43
N PHE A 30 47.34 -18.18 -5.11
CA PHE A 30 46.14 -18.70 -4.46
C PHE A 30 44.89 -17.88 -4.83
N THR A 31 45.02 -16.55 -4.86
CA THR A 31 43.92 -15.66 -5.27
C THR A 31 43.53 -15.91 -6.72
N ILE A 32 44.50 -16.08 -7.63
CA ILE A 32 44.24 -16.40 -9.03
C ILE A 32 43.51 -17.74 -9.16
N VAL A 33 44.01 -18.79 -8.50
CA VAL A 33 43.42 -20.14 -8.56
C VAL A 33 41.99 -20.14 -8.01
N THR A 34 41.77 -19.54 -6.83
CA THR A 34 40.42 -19.47 -6.24
C THR A 34 39.45 -18.70 -7.12
N LYS A 35 39.87 -17.59 -7.76
CA LYS A 35 39.01 -16.85 -8.69
C LYS A 35 38.69 -17.65 -9.96
N ILE A 36 39.62 -18.45 -10.47
CA ILE A 36 39.37 -19.35 -11.60
C ILE A 36 38.34 -20.43 -11.21
N LEU A 37 38.48 -21.04 -10.03
CA LEU A 37 37.53 -22.03 -9.52
C LEU A 37 36.12 -21.43 -9.32
N LEU A 38 36.03 -20.17 -8.90
CA LEU A 38 34.77 -19.45 -8.69
C LEU A 38 34.20 -18.79 -9.95
N LEU A 39 34.90 -18.86 -11.10
CA LEU A 39 34.46 -18.23 -12.34
C LEU A 39 33.05 -18.68 -12.80
N PRO A 40 32.65 -19.98 -12.69
CA PRO A 40 31.29 -20.39 -13.04
C PRO A 40 30.22 -19.67 -12.21
N ILE A 41 30.48 -19.43 -10.92
CA ILE A 41 29.58 -18.70 -10.03
C ILE A 41 29.53 -17.21 -10.44
N SER A 42 30.66 -16.63 -10.81
CA SER A 42 30.73 -15.25 -11.31
C SER A 42 29.95 -15.07 -12.61
N LEU A 43 30.00 -16.05 -13.53
CA LEU A 43 29.19 -16.05 -14.75
C LEU A 43 27.68 -16.15 -14.44
N TRP A 44 27.31 -16.94 -13.44
CA TRP A 44 25.91 -17.01 -12.98
C TRP A 44 25.44 -15.67 -12.40
N CYS A 45 26.25 -15.01 -11.58
CA CYS A 45 25.97 -13.67 -11.05
C CYS A 45 25.87 -12.62 -12.19
N GLN A 46 26.76 -12.71 -13.18
CA GLN A 46 26.74 -11.84 -14.37
C GLN A 46 25.43 -12.01 -15.15
N LYS A 47 24.95 -13.25 -15.34
CA LYS A 47 23.66 -13.51 -16.01
C LYS A 47 22.50 -12.84 -15.28
N ASN A 48 22.43 -12.95 -13.96
CA ASN A 48 21.40 -12.31 -13.15
C ASN A 48 21.49 -10.76 -13.19
N SER A 49 22.71 -10.21 -13.23
CA SER A 49 22.93 -8.76 -13.41
C SER A 49 22.50 -8.27 -14.79
N LEU A 50 22.77 -9.03 -15.87
CA LEU A 50 22.33 -8.68 -17.21
C LEU A 50 20.80 -8.73 -17.33
N LEU A 51 20.17 -9.73 -16.70
CA LEU A 51 18.72 -9.86 -16.65
C LEU A 51 18.06 -8.62 -16.04
N VAL A 52 18.48 -8.17 -14.86
CA VAL A 52 17.86 -6.99 -14.25
C VAL A 52 18.09 -5.71 -15.06
N VAL A 53 19.25 -5.59 -15.74
CA VAL A 53 19.50 -4.45 -16.63
C VAL A 53 18.61 -4.50 -17.87
N SER A 54 18.36 -5.68 -18.45
CA SER A 54 17.40 -5.81 -19.56
C SER A 54 15.95 -5.54 -19.14
N LEU A 55 15.62 -5.69 -17.86
CA LEU A 55 14.30 -5.37 -17.31
C LEU A 55 14.13 -3.90 -16.92
N MET A 56 15.21 -3.13 -16.78
CA MET A 56 15.13 -1.72 -16.40
C MET A 56 14.18 -0.87 -17.26
N PRO A 57 14.05 -1.05 -18.59
CA PRO A 57 13.07 -0.29 -19.37
C PRO A 57 11.63 -0.54 -18.92
N GLN A 58 11.29 -1.80 -18.61
CA GLN A 58 9.97 -2.16 -18.10
C GLN A 58 9.76 -1.65 -16.68
N VAL A 59 10.79 -1.71 -15.83
CA VAL A 59 10.76 -1.10 -14.49
C VAL A 59 10.56 0.42 -14.57
N ASN A 60 11.22 1.09 -15.51
CA ASN A 60 11.03 2.52 -15.75
C ASN A 60 9.62 2.81 -16.28
N ALA A 61 9.09 1.97 -17.18
CA ALA A 61 7.72 2.09 -17.64
C ALA A 61 6.70 1.93 -16.50
N ILE A 62 6.91 0.99 -15.58
CA ILE A 62 6.12 0.84 -14.34
C ILE A 62 6.20 2.13 -13.51
N LYS A 63 7.41 2.70 -13.32
CA LYS A 63 7.61 3.95 -12.58
C LYS A 63 6.95 5.17 -13.24
N VAL A 64 6.97 5.23 -14.56
CA VAL A 64 6.31 6.27 -15.37
C VAL A 64 4.79 6.13 -15.24
N LYS A 65 4.27 4.91 -15.42
CA LYS A 65 2.85 4.59 -15.36
C LYS A 65 2.25 4.91 -13.99
N HIS A 66 2.94 4.50 -12.93
CA HIS A 66 2.52 4.67 -11.53
C HIS A 66 3.26 5.82 -10.84
N PHE A 67 3.65 6.86 -11.60
CA PHE A 67 4.44 7.97 -11.07
C PHE A 67 3.72 8.65 -9.89
N GLY A 68 4.42 8.78 -8.76
CA GLY A 68 3.84 9.30 -7.50
C GLY A 68 3.33 8.22 -6.54
N ASP A 69 3.06 7.01 -7.03
CA ASP A 69 2.57 5.87 -6.26
C ASP A 69 3.67 4.83 -5.99
N LYS A 70 4.46 5.09 -4.95
CA LYS A 70 5.63 4.26 -4.61
C LYS A 70 5.29 2.81 -4.25
N GLU A 71 4.09 2.57 -3.73
CA GLU A 71 3.66 1.26 -3.28
C GLU A 71 3.37 0.35 -4.47
N THR A 72 2.50 0.79 -5.38
CA THR A 72 2.20 0.08 -6.63
C THR A 72 3.45 -0.12 -7.48
N ILE A 73 4.35 0.87 -7.56
CA ILE A 73 5.65 0.72 -8.23
C ILE A 73 6.44 -0.45 -7.63
N GLY A 74 6.51 -0.54 -6.30
CA GLY A 74 7.25 -1.59 -5.61
C GLY A 74 6.66 -2.98 -5.82
N GLU A 75 5.33 -3.09 -5.78
CA GLU A 75 4.60 -4.34 -6.00
C GLU A 75 4.76 -4.85 -7.44
N GLU A 76 4.47 -4.02 -8.44
CA GLU A 76 4.59 -4.38 -9.86
C GLU A 76 6.05 -4.66 -10.26
N GLN A 77 7.01 -3.90 -9.72
CA GLN A 77 8.44 -4.19 -9.90
C GLN A 77 8.82 -5.57 -9.34
N ASN A 78 8.34 -5.91 -8.13
CA ASN A 78 8.60 -7.22 -7.53
C ASN A 78 7.92 -8.36 -8.30
N LYS A 79 6.70 -8.14 -8.79
CA LYS A 79 5.96 -9.09 -9.62
C LYS A 79 6.70 -9.37 -10.93
N LEU A 80 7.16 -8.33 -11.62
CA LEU A 80 8.00 -8.45 -12.81
C LEU A 80 9.29 -9.23 -12.52
N TYR A 81 9.98 -8.92 -11.43
CA TYR A 81 11.20 -9.64 -11.03
C TYR A 81 10.94 -11.13 -10.76
N LYS A 82 9.82 -11.47 -10.15
CA LYS A 82 9.43 -12.86 -9.89
C LYS A 82 9.08 -13.61 -11.18
N GLN A 83 8.34 -12.96 -12.09
CA GLN A 83 7.97 -13.53 -13.39
C GLN A 83 9.19 -13.83 -14.26
N GLU A 84 10.15 -12.91 -14.27
CA GLU A 84 11.37 -13.01 -15.07
C GLU A 84 12.49 -13.83 -14.39
N GLY A 85 12.25 -14.32 -13.16
CA GLY A 85 13.19 -15.15 -12.41
C GLY A 85 14.44 -14.41 -11.92
N TYR A 86 14.34 -13.10 -11.66
CA TYR A 86 15.40 -12.33 -11.05
C TYR A 86 15.52 -12.60 -9.54
N HIS A 87 16.75 -12.78 -9.05
CA HIS A 87 17.01 -13.02 -7.64
C HIS A 87 17.95 -11.97 -7.05
N PRO A 88 17.47 -11.03 -6.21
CA PRO A 88 18.28 -9.95 -5.65
C PRO A 88 19.50 -10.44 -4.85
N LEU A 89 19.32 -11.48 -4.03
CA LEU A 89 20.36 -11.99 -3.12
C LEU A 89 21.53 -12.68 -3.83
N LEU A 90 21.38 -13.10 -5.09
CA LEU A 90 22.48 -13.71 -5.85
C LEU A 90 23.66 -12.75 -6.02
N SER A 91 23.39 -11.45 -6.09
CA SER A 91 24.43 -10.42 -6.19
C SER A 91 25.34 -10.35 -4.96
N MET A 92 24.89 -10.83 -3.80
CA MET A 92 25.66 -10.85 -2.55
C MET A 92 26.54 -12.10 -2.40
N LEU A 93 26.32 -13.13 -3.21
CA LEU A 93 27.02 -14.41 -3.11
C LEU A 93 28.56 -14.28 -3.22
N PRO A 94 29.13 -13.46 -4.13
CA PRO A 94 30.58 -13.28 -4.21
C PRO A 94 31.18 -12.71 -2.92
N LEU A 95 30.50 -11.77 -2.27
CA LEU A 95 30.93 -11.18 -1.00
C LEU A 95 30.86 -12.21 0.12
N ALA A 96 29.79 -13.00 0.19
CA ALA A 96 29.66 -14.06 1.19
C ALA A 96 30.79 -15.10 1.07
N ILE A 97 31.10 -15.54 -0.15
CA ILE A 97 32.22 -16.47 -0.41
C ILE A 97 33.56 -15.82 -0.04
N GLN A 98 33.77 -14.54 -0.39
CA GLN A 98 34.98 -13.80 -0.04
C GLN A 98 35.21 -13.77 1.48
N VAL A 99 34.15 -13.49 2.26
CA VAL A 99 34.19 -13.48 3.72
C VAL A 99 34.50 -14.87 4.29
N LEU A 100 33.93 -15.94 3.74
CA LEU A 100 34.24 -17.31 4.15
C LEU A 100 35.71 -17.69 3.89
N ILE A 101 36.28 -17.26 2.75
CA ILE A 101 37.70 -17.49 2.45
C ILE A 101 38.59 -16.75 3.47
N LEU A 102 38.26 -15.51 3.81
CA LEU A 102 39.00 -14.73 4.81
C LEU A 102 39.03 -15.42 6.17
N PHE A 103 37.90 -15.96 6.63
CA PHE A 103 37.86 -16.71 7.89
C PHE A 103 38.76 -17.94 7.86
N GLY A 104 38.81 -18.68 6.75
CA GLY A 104 39.71 -19.83 6.62
C GLY A 104 41.19 -19.46 6.51
N LEU A 105 41.50 -18.28 5.96
CA LEU A 105 42.88 -17.79 5.86
C LEU A 105 43.48 -17.36 7.20
N VAL A 106 42.67 -17.12 8.24
CA VAL A 106 43.14 -16.73 9.58
C VAL A 106 44.16 -17.75 10.12
N ASP A 107 43.77 -19.02 10.17
CA ASP A 107 44.60 -20.08 10.75
C ASP A 107 45.77 -20.46 9.83
N VAL A 108 45.57 -20.37 8.50
CA VAL A 108 46.63 -20.58 7.51
C VAL A 108 47.74 -19.55 7.68
N ILE A 109 47.40 -18.26 7.79
CA ILE A 109 48.40 -17.19 7.99
C ILE A 109 49.10 -17.34 9.33
N ARG A 110 48.39 -17.72 10.40
CA ARG A 110 49.03 -18.02 11.70
C ARG A 110 50.04 -19.15 11.58
N SER A 111 49.71 -20.23 10.85
CA SER A 111 50.62 -21.34 10.59
C SER A 111 51.86 -20.91 9.81
N ILE A 112 51.71 -20.04 8.80
CA ILE A 112 52.82 -19.50 8.00
C ILE A 112 53.76 -18.66 8.87
N VAL A 113 53.22 -17.79 9.70
CA VAL A 113 54.02 -16.93 10.58
C VAL A 113 54.74 -17.78 11.64
N ALA A 114 54.10 -18.84 12.14
CA ALA A 114 54.70 -19.78 13.08
C ALA A 114 55.87 -20.60 12.49
N SER A 115 55.97 -20.72 11.15
CA SER A 115 57.09 -21.43 10.52
C SER A 115 58.42 -20.68 10.62
N GLY A 116 58.41 -19.38 10.95
CA GLY A 116 59.60 -18.58 11.18
C GLY A 116 60.41 -18.22 9.93
N GLU A 117 59.84 -18.42 8.74
CA GLU A 117 60.50 -18.11 7.46
C GLU A 117 60.78 -16.60 7.31
N PRO A 118 61.96 -16.17 6.82
CA PRO A 118 62.29 -14.76 6.63
C PRO A 118 61.25 -14.02 5.76
N GLY A 119 60.81 -12.84 6.22
CA GLY A 119 59.84 -11.99 5.48
C GLY A 119 58.36 -12.29 5.71
N THR A 120 58.03 -13.24 6.60
CA THR A 120 56.63 -13.59 6.95
C THR A 120 56.06 -12.81 8.14
N ALA A 121 56.90 -12.19 8.96
CA ALA A 121 56.48 -11.51 10.19
C ALA A 121 55.36 -10.48 9.96
N LEU A 122 55.47 -9.68 8.89
CA LEU A 122 54.46 -8.68 8.55
C LEU A 122 53.09 -9.32 8.27
N LEU A 123 53.01 -10.52 7.67
CA LEU A 123 51.74 -11.19 7.35
C LEU A 123 50.87 -11.41 8.60
N GLY A 124 51.48 -11.63 9.76
CA GLY A 124 50.79 -11.88 11.02
C GLY A 124 50.41 -10.64 11.80
N LEU A 125 50.96 -9.46 11.47
CA LEU A 125 50.70 -8.24 12.22
C LEU A 125 49.29 -7.73 11.95
N VAL A 126 48.59 -7.40 13.03
CA VAL A 126 47.27 -6.76 13.00
C VAL A 126 47.46 -5.27 13.25
N PRO A 127 47.05 -4.36 12.34
CA PRO A 127 47.35 -2.94 12.44
C PRO A 127 46.94 -2.28 13.75
N VAL A 128 45.71 -2.55 14.23
CA VAL A 128 45.21 -1.94 15.47
C VAL A 128 46.00 -2.36 16.71
N THR A 129 46.60 -3.54 16.72
CA THR A 129 47.34 -4.05 17.88
C THR A 129 48.83 -3.71 17.81
N ASP A 130 49.41 -3.73 16.60
CA ASP A 130 50.84 -3.48 16.38
C ASP A 130 51.16 -1.98 16.40
N GLY A 131 50.26 -1.13 15.88
CA GLY A 131 50.47 0.33 15.86
C GLY A 131 51.62 0.80 14.96
N GLY A 132 52.26 -0.12 14.21
CA GLY A 132 53.45 0.12 13.41
C GLY A 132 53.19 0.14 11.90
N TRP A 133 54.16 -0.39 11.14
CA TRP A 133 54.15 -0.37 9.67
C TRP A 133 52.96 -1.10 9.02
N SER A 134 52.30 -2.00 9.75
CA SER A 134 51.11 -2.73 9.29
C SER A 134 49.93 -1.80 8.92
N TRP A 135 49.89 -0.55 9.40
CA TRP A 135 48.88 0.45 9.03
C TRP A 135 48.86 0.85 7.54
N ILE A 136 49.91 0.53 6.78
CA ILE A 136 49.88 0.69 5.32
C ILE A 136 48.81 -0.21 4.66
N MET A 137 48.51 -1.37 5.26
CA MET A 137 47.62 -2.36 4.69
C MET A 137 46.16 -1.89 4.59
N PRO A 138 45.53 -1.32 5.64
CA PRO A 138 44.20 -0.72 5.53
C PRO A 138 44.10 0.36 4.45
N VAL A 139 45.14 1.19 4.29
CA VAL A 139 45.19 2.26 3.28
C VAL A 139 45.22 1.65 1.87
N LEU A 140 46.07 0.63 1.66
CA LEU A 140 46.14 -0.09 0.39
C LEU A 140 44.85 -0.87 0.09
N ALA A 141 44.19 -1.42 1.11
CA ALA A 141 42.89 -2.07 0.97
C ALA A 141 41.82 -1.07 0.51
N ALA A 142 41.72 0.08 1.18
CA ALA A 142 40.81 1.15 0.79
C ALA A 142 41.08 1.64 -0.65
N ALA A 143 42.36 1.84 -1.01
CA ALA A 143 42.76 2.21 -2.37
C ALA A 143 42.36 1.15 -3.41
N SER A 144 42.59 -0.14 -3.11
CA SER A 144 42.19 -1.23 -4.02
C SER A 144 40.68 -1.31 -4.22
N SER A 145 39.88 -1.04 -3.18
CA SER A 145 38.42 -0.98 -3.28
C SER A 145 37.93 0.24 -4.05
N ALA A 146 38.61 1.38 -3.93
CA ALA A 146 38.33 2.55 -4.75
C ALA A 146 38.63 2.28 -6.24
N ILE A 147 39.74 1.60 -6.54
CA ILE A 147 40.09 1.18 -7.91
C ILE A 147 39.04 0.20 -8.46
N LEU A 148 38.66 -0.80 -7.67
CA LEU A 148 37.61 -1.75 -8.05
C LEU A 148 36.27 -1.04 -8.31
N GLY A 149 35.84 -0.15 -7.41
CA GLY A 149 34.60 0.60 -7.56
C GLY A 149 34.59 1.51 -8.78
N ALA A 150 35.72 2.19 -9.06
CA ALA A 150 35.90 2.97 -10.28
C ALA A 150 35.83 2.08 -11.52
N ALA A 151 36.49 0.92 -11.52
CA ALA A 151 36.40 -0.02 -12.64
C ALA A 151 34.96 -0.52 -12.84
N GLN A 152 34.28 -0.98 -11.78
CA GLN A 152 32.92 -1.52 -11.84
C GLN A 152 31.90 -0.51 -12.35
N ASN A 153 32.05 0.78 -12.03
CA ASN A 153 31.22 1.84 -12.61
C ASN A 153 31.24 1.88 -14.15
N HIS A 154 32.30 1.34 -14.78
CA HIS A 154 32.43 1.29 -16.23
C HIS A 154 32.18 -0.11 -16.82
N ILE A 155 32.64 -1.16 -16.13
CA ILE A 155 32.66 -2.53 -16.69
C ILE A 155 31.54 -3.42 -16.16
N ASN A 156 30.97 -3.16 -14.98
CA ASN A 156 29.87 -3.98 -14.45
C ASN A 156 28.54 -3.48 -15.06
N PRO A 157 27.77 -4.33 -15.76
CA PRO A 157 26.57 -3.88 -16.47
C PRO A 157 25.52 -3.22 -15.57
N LEU A 158 25.33 -3.76 -14.36
CA LEU A 158 24.34 -3.25 -13.41
C LEU A 158 24.81 -1.95 -12.76
N GLN A 159 26.02 -1.97 -12.19
CA GLN A 159 26.56 -0.79 -11.50
C GLN A 159 26.74 0.39 -12.46
N ARG A 160 27.03 0.15 -13.73
CA ARG A 160 27.12 1.20 -14.76
C ARG A 160 25.80 1.94 -14.96
N GLU A 161 24.65 1.26 -14.90
CA GLU A 161 23.33 1.86 -15.15
C GLU A 161 22.62 2.35 -13.88
N GLN A 162 23.23 2.18 -12.69
CA GLN A 162 22.77 2.80 -11.46
C GLN A 162 22.92 4.33 -11.46
N GLY A 163 22.08 5.01 -10.67
CA GLY A 163 22.16 6.44 -10.43
C GLY A 163 23.44 6.86 -9.69
N LYS A 164 23.68 8.17 -9.64
CA LYS A 164 24.91 8.73 -9.02
C LYS A 164 24.97 8.44 -7.52
N ALA A 165 23.82 8.53 -6.84
CA ALA A 165 23.73 8.30 -5.40
C ALA A 165 23.98 6.84 -5.03
N GLU A 166 23.41 5.90 -5.79
CA GLU A 166 23.60 4.46 -5.59
C GLU A 166 25.05 4.04 -5.82
N LYS A 167 25.69 4.56 -6.87
CA LYS A 167 27.13 4.35 -7.13
C LYS A 167 28.00 4.88 -5.99
N ALA A 168 27.71 6.09 -5.52
CA ALA A 168 28.45 6.71 -4.42
C ALA A 168 28.29 5.89 -3.12
N SER A 169 27.07 5.43 -2.83
CA SER A 169 26.77 4.59 -1.67
C SER A 169 27.51 3.25 -1.73
N THR A 170 27.42 2.54 -2.87
CA THR A 170 28.06 1.24 -3.08
C THR A 170 29.59 1.34 -2.96
N ASN A 171 30.19 2.33 -3.63
CA ASN A 171 31.64 2.55 -3.57
C ASN A 171 32.09 2.99 -2.18
N GLY A 172 31.35 3.92 -1.54
CA GLY A 172 31.65 4.41 -0.20
C GLY A 172 31.62 3.30 0.85
N LEU A 173 30.58 2.43 0.81
CA LEU A 173 30.47 1.27 1.68
C LEU A 173 31.65 0.30 1.49
N SER A 174 32.01 -0.02 0.25
CA SER A 174 33.12 -0.92 -0.06
C SER A 174 34.46 -0.38 0.45
N ILE A 175 34.75 0.91 0.21
CA ILE A 175 35.97 1.58 0.68
C ILE A 175 36.02 1.60 2.21
N GLY A 176 34.92 2.02 2.86
CA GLY A 176 34.82 2.09 4.31
C GLY A 176 34.98 0.72 4.98
N LEU A 177 34.28 -0.30 4.46
CA LEU A 177 34.38 -1.68 4.95
C LEU A 177 35.82 -2.21 4.83
N SER A 178 36.49 -1.94 3.71
CA SER A 178 37.86 -2.40 3.47
C SER A 178 38.87 -1.73 4.42
N ALA A 179 38.67 -0.44 4.73
CA ALA A 179 39.49 0.27 5.70
C ALA A 179 39.27 -0.26 7.13
N ILE A 180 38.00 -0.38 7.56
CA ILE A 180 37.64 -0.80 8.92
C ILE A 180 38.08 -2.25 9.19
N LEU A 181 37.77 -3.17 8.29
CA LEU A 181 38.19 -4.57 8.43
C LEU A 181 39.70 -4.70 8.32
N GLY A 182 40.33 -3.96 7.40
CA GLY A 182 41.78 -3.97 7.22
C GLY A 182 42.55 -3.61 8.49
N VAL A 183 42.00 -2.74 9.34
CA VAL A 183 42.62 -2.36 10.63
C VAL A 183 42.57 -3.49 11.66
N SER A 184 41.57 -4.38 11.55
CA SER A 184 41.23 -5.37 12.58
C SER A 184 41.76 -6.77 12.30
N VAL A 185 42.27 -7.02 11.09
CA VAL A 185 42.71 -8.35 10.65
C VAL A 185 44.22 -8.38 10.33
N ALA A 186 44.82 -9.57 10.35
CA ALA A 186 46.23 -9.77 10.03
C ALA A 186 46.56 -9.30 8.60
N SER A 187 47.72 -8.68 8.42
CA SER A 187 48.15 -8.05 7.16
C SER A 187 48.14 -9.01 5.96
N GLY A 188 48.39 -10.30 6.15
CA GLY A 188 48.28 -11.30 5.09
C GLY A 188 46.85 -11.46 4.56
N MET A 189 45.84 -11.32 5.43
CA MET A 189 44.43 -11.33 5.01
C MET A 189 44.07 -10.05 4.26
N VAL A 190 44.59 -8.91 4.72
CA VAL A 190 44.41 -7.63 4.02
C VAL A 190 45.06 -7.67 2.63
N PHE A 191 46.23 -8.29 2.53
CA PHE A 191 46.91 -8.48 1.26
C PHE A 191 46.12 -9.38 0.31
N TYR A 192 45.57 -10.50 0.80
CA TYR A 192 44.64 -11.31 0.03
C TYR A 192 43.42 -10.51 -0.44
N TRP A 193 42.83 -9.67 0.42
CA TRP A 193 41.72 -8.79 0.06
C TRP A 193 42.09 -7.86 -1.10
N ILE A 194 43.27 -7.23 -1.03
CA ILE A 194 43.80 -6.36 -2.10
C ILE A 194 43.94 -7.14 -3.41
N CYS A 195 44.59 -8.30 -3.39
CA CYS A 195 44.73 -9.15 -4.57
C CYS A 195 43.37 -9.58 -5.14
N SER A 196 42.41 -9.90 -4.27
CA SER A 196 41.07 -10.33 -4.64
C SER A 196 40.27 -9.21 -5.31
N ASN A 197 40.39 -7.97 -4.82
CA ASN A 197 39.79 -6.78 -5.44
C ASN A 197 40.33 -6.56 -6.85
N LEU A 198 41.65 -6.61 -7.02
CA LEU A 198 42.27 -6.44 -8.34
C LEU A 198 41.88 -7.59 -9.29
N MET A 199 41.84 -8.83 -8.80
CA MET A 199 41.38 -9.96 -9.62
C MET A 199 39.89 -9.91 -9.92
N ALA A 200 39.05 -9.29 -9.08
CA ALA A 200 37.63 -9.12 -9.37
C ALA A 200 37.42 -8.26 -10.63
N ILE A 201 38.29 -7.28 -10.89
CA ILE A 201 38.29 -6.50 -12.14
C ILE A 201 38.54 -7.43 -13.33
N VAL A 202 39.56 -8.28 -13.25
CA VAL A 202 39.91 -9.24 -14.31
C VAL A 202 38.79 -10.26 -14.53
N VAL A 203 38.21 -10.80 -13.47
CA VAL A 203 37.06 -11.72 -13.55
C VAL A 203 35.87 -11.04 -14.20
N GLN A 204 35.57 -9.78 -13.86
CA GLN A 204 34.49 -9.03 -14.49
C GLN A 204 34.75 -8.78 -15.98
N LEU A 205 36.00 -8.47 -16.37
CA LEU A 205 36.39 -8.37 -17.78
C LEU A 205 36.21 -9.72 -18.50
N ALA A 206 36.64 -10.82 -17.90
CA ALA A 206 36.43 -12.17 -18.44
C ALA A 206 34.93 -12.50 -18.59
N CYS A 207 34.11 -12.17 -17.59
CA CYS A 207 32.66 -12.34 -17.65
C CYS A 207 32.05 -11.52 -18.80
N ASN A 208 32.50 -10.29 -19.02
CA ASN A 208 32.03 -9.46 -20.14
C ASN A 208 32.49 -9.99 -21.50
N LEU A 209 33.66 -10.62 -21.58
CA LEU A 209 34.15 -11.26 -22.80
C LEU A 209 33.34 -12.52 -23.14
N ILE A 210 33.02 -13.34 -22.13
CA ILE A 210 32.22 -14.56 -22.28
C ILE A 210 30.74 -14.21 -22.53
N MET A 211 30.19 -13.26 -21.77
CA MET A 211 28.81 -12.78 -21.83
C MET A 211 28.78 -11.28 -22.12
N ASN A 212 28.80 -10.94 -23.42
CA ASN A 212 28.82 -9.55 -23.87
C ASN A 212 27.50 -8.82 -23.50
N PRO A 213 27.54 -7.75 -22.69
CA PRO A 213 26.34 -7.03 -22.26
C PRO A 213 25.50 -6.46 -23.41
N LYS A 214 26.16 -5.97 -24.48
CA LYS A 214 25.48 -5.38 -25.64
C LYS A 214 24.61 -6.36 -26.42
N LYS A 215 24.80 -7.67 -26.24
CA LYS A 215 23.97 -8.70 -26.88
C LYS A 215 22.73 -9.06 -26.07
N HIS A 216 22.67 -8.67 -24.80
CA HIS A 216 21.62 -9.07 -23.86
C HIS A 216 20.75 -7.89 -23.40
N VAL A 217 21.22 -6.66 -23.61
CA VAL A 217 20.55 -5.45 -23.16
C VAL A 217 20.31 -4.52 -24.35
N ASP A 218 19.05 -4.12 -24.52
CA ASP A 218 18.68 -3.03 -25.42
C ASP A 218 18.93 -1.69 -24.72
N TYR A 219 20.10 -1.11 -25.00
CA TYR A 219 20.50 0.16 -24.41
C TYR A 219 19.74 1.36 -24.98
N ASP A 220 19.18 1.26 -26.19
CA ASP A 220 18.45 2.37 -26.80
C ASP A 220 17.07 2.49 -26.14
N ALA A 221 16.37 1.36 -25.96
CA ALA A 221 15.13 1.31 -25.18
C ALA A 221 15.35 1.74 -23.73
N LEU A 222 16.46 1.32 -23.11
CA LEU A 222 16.82 1.74 -21.76
C LEU A 222 17.03 3.26 -21.66
N ARG A 223 17.79 3.86 -22.58
CA ARG A 223 18.03 5.31 -22.57
C ARG A 223 16.75 6.12 -22.82
N ALA A 224 15.88 5.64 -23.71
CA ALA A 224 14.57 6.26 -23.96
C ALA A 224 13.71 6.26 -22.69
N SER A 225 13.57 5.10 -22.04
CA SER A 225 12.78 4.97 -20.80
C SER A 225 13.34 5.80 -19.64
N GLN A 226 14.67 5.93 -19.54
CA GLN A 226 15.32 6.78 -18.54
C GLN A 226 15.04 8.27 -18.77
N ALA A 227 15.04 8.71 -20.03
CA ALA A 227 14.75 10.09 -20.38
C ALA A 227 13.28 10.46 -20.08
N GLU A 228 12.35 9.54 -20.35
CA GLU A 228 10.94 9.70 -20.02
C GLU A 228 10.71 9.79 -18.50
N LEU A 229 11.29 8.87 -17.73
CA LEU A 229 11.20 8.90 -16.28
C LEU A 229 11.82 10.18 -15.70
N GLN A 230 12.99 10.59 -16.21
CA GLN A 230 13.66 11.81 -15.76
C GLN A 230 12.80 13.05 -16.06
N ALA A 231 12.11 13.11 -17.20
CA ALA A 231 11.22 14.22 -17.52
C ALA A 231 10.07 14.34 -16.51
N LEU A 232 9.50 13.22 -16.07
CA LEU A 232 8.48 13.20 -15.00
C LEU A 232 9.07 13.60 -13.64
N GLU A 233 10.25 13.09 -13.30
CA GLU A 233 10.95 13.47 -12.06
C GLU A 233 11.24 14.98 -12.03
N ASP A 234 11.67 15.55 -13.16
CA ASP A 234 11.96 16.98 -13.32
C ASP A 234 10.69 17.84 -13.19
N LEU A 235 9.55 17.38 -13.73
CA LEU A 235 8.24 18.03 -13.54
C LEU A 235 7.77 18.00 -12.08
N SER A 236 8.12 16.94 -11.35
CA SER A 236 7.78 16.74 -9.95
C SER A 236 8.80 17.31 -8.97
N ALA A 237 9.89 17.89 -9.48
CA ALA A 237 11.08 18.24 -8.70
C ALA A 237 10.73 19.24 -7.59
N SER A 238 10.49 18.70 -6.40
CA SER A 238 10.28 19.47 -5.19
C SER A 238 11.65 19.90 -4.64
N ASN A 239 11.77 21.15 -4.22
CA ASN A 239 12.88 21.66 -3.39
C ASN A 239 12.84 21.06 -1.96
N LYS A 240 12.51 19.78 -1.80
CA LYS A 240 12.54 19.10 -0.50
C LYS A 240 14.00 18.97 -0.07
N LYS A 241 14.33 19.55 1.09
CA LYS A 241 15.68 19.43 1.65
C LYS A 241 15.98 17.97 1.93
N TRP A 242 17.23 17.56 1.71
CA TRP A 242 17.72 16.21 2.02
C TRP A 242 17.54 15.83 3.49
N TYR A 243 17.38 16.83 4.37
CA TYR A 243 17.02 16.67 5.76
C TYR A 243 16.15 17.84 6.23
N GLU A 244 15.01 17.52 6.85
CA GLU A 244 14.18 18.47 7.59
C GLU A 244 13.93 17.93 8.99
N LYS A 245 14.11 18.79 10.00
CA LYS A 245 13.83 18.40 11.38
C LYS A 245 12.32 18.22 11.51
N ASN A 246 11.87 17.01 11.81
CA ASN A 246 10.45 16.75 12.08
C ASN A 246 9.99 17.56 13.31
N PRO A 247 9.12 18.58 13.14
CA PRO A 247 8.66 19.42 14.25
C PRO A 247 7.81 18.64 15.26
N LEU A 248 7.20 17.53 14.85
CA LEU A 248 6.30 16.71 15.66
C LEU A 248 7.02 15.61 16.45
N ALA A 249 8.33 15.41 16.24
CA ALA A 249 9.08 14.31 16.88
C ALA A 249 9.05 14.37 18.42
N LYS A 250 8.99 15.57 19.00
CA LYS A 250 8.86 15.74 20.46
C LYS A 250 7.46 15.29 20.93
N ARG A 251 6.40 15.79 20.28
CA ARG A 251 5.01 15.45 20.59
C ARG A 251 4.75 13.96 20.45
N GLU A 252 5.15 13.37 19.32
CA GLU A 252 5.00 11.93 19.08
C GLU A 252 5.68 11.10 20.17
N ARG A 253 6.89 11.47 20.60
CA ARG A 253 7.59 10.78 21.69
C ARG A 253 6.83 10.90 23.02
N GLU A 254 6.26 12.07 23.30
CA GLU A 254 5.44 12.31 24.49
C GLU A 254 4.15 11.49 24.44
N ASP A 255 3.46 11.46 23.30
CA ASP A 255 2.22 10.70 23.11
C ASP A 255 2.45 9.19 23.20
N ILE A 256 3.53 8.67 22.61
CA ILE A 256 3.92 7.26 22.77
C ILE A 256 4.21 6.94 24.24
N ALA A 257 4.92 7.83 24.95
CA ALA A 257 5.18 7.63 26.38
C ALA A 257 3.87 7.62 27.20
N ARG A 258 2.96 8.58 26.96
CA ARG A 258 1.63 8.62 27.59
C ARG A 258 0.80 7.38 27.26
N PHE A 259 0.93 6.84 26.05
CA PHE A 259 0.21 5.65 25.63
C PHE A 259 0.70 4.42 26.41
N TYR A 260 2.01 4.25 26.59
CA TYR A 260 2.57 3.11 27.34
C TYR A 260 2.45 3.25 28.87
N ASP A 261 2.28 4.46 29.40
CA ASP A 261 2.09 4.69 30.84
C ASP A 261 0.76 4.10 31.36
N VAL A 262 -0.25 4.00 30.49
CA VAL A 262 -1.53 3.39 30.84
C VAL A 262 -1.47 1.87 30.65
N VAL A 263 -1.67 1.11 31.72
CA VAL A 263 -1.76 -0.36 31.69
C VAL A 263 -3.22 -0.79 31.57
N ASP A 264 -3.48 -1.95 30.96
CA ASP A 264 -4.83 -2.55 30.86
C ASP A 264 -5.89 -1.63 30.21
N LYS A 265 -5.57 -1.12 29.02
CA LYS A 265 -6.53 -0.34 28.23
C LYS A 265 -7.74 -1.20 27.87
N SER A 266 -8.94 -0.70 28.11
CA SER A 266 -10.16 -1.42 27.74
C SER A 266 -10.34 -1.42 26.22
N ILE A 267 -10.33 -0.25 25.60
CA ILE A 267 -10.54 -0.13 24.16
C ILE A 267 -9.57 0.87 23.53
N VAL A 268 -9.07 0.51 22.34
CA VAL A 268 -8.24 1.37 21.50
C VAL A 268 -8.89 1.49 20.13
N PHE A 269 -9.16 2.72 19.70
CA PHE A 269 -9.51 3.04 18.32
C PHE A 269 -8.28 3.52 17.58
N TYR A 270 -8.15 3.13 16.32
CA TYR A 270 -7.11 3.62 15.42
C TYR A 270 -7.73 4.25 14.17
N SER A 271 -7.25 5.46 13.87
CA SER A 271 -7.63 6.25 12.70
C SER A 271 -6.40 6.65 11.88
N GLU A 272 -6.50 6.53 10.55
CA GLU A 272 -5.47 7.00 9.62
C GLU A 272 -5.43 8.53 9.50
N GLY A 273 -6.47 9.24 9.97
CA GLY A 273 -6.50 10.70 10.00
C GLY A 273 -7.85 11.28 10.39
N SER A 274 -7.93 12.62 10.48
CA SER A 274 -9.13 13.35 10.92
C SER A 274 -10.41 12.94 10.18
N GLY A 275 -10.34 12.75 8.86
CA GLY A 275 -11.49 12.37 8.03
C GLY A 275 -12.15 11.03 8.37
N PHE A 276 -11.51 10.15 9.14
CA PHE A 276 -12.06 8.85 9.51
C PHE A 276 -12.79 8.85 10.86
N TYR A 277 -12.65 9.91 11.67
CA TYR A 277 -13.37 10.00 12.95
C TYR A 277 -14.89 9.84 12.77
N LYS A 278 -15.43 10.33 11.63
CA LYS A 278 -16.86 10.26 11.30
C LYS A 278 -17.44 8.84 11.35
N TYR A 279 -16.64 7.81 11.03
CA TYR A 279 -17.08 6.42 11.08
C TYR A 279 -17.13 5.88 12.51
N PHE A 280 -16.22 6.30 13.39
CA PHE A 280 -16.19 5.86 14.79
C PHE A 280 -17.14 6.63 15.71
N ARG A 281 -17.61 7.80 15.26
CA ARG A 281 -18.29 8.80 16.08
C ARG A 281 -19.46 8.22 16.89
N GLY A 282 -20.45 7.60 16.25
CA GLY A 282 -21.62 7.07 16.96
C GLY A 282 -21.28 6.03 18.01
N ALA A 283 -20.36 5.10 17.71
CA ALA A 283 -19.92 4.10 18.68
C ALA A 283 -19.18 4.72 19.87
N ILE A 284 -18.31 5.72 19.62
CA ILE A 284 -17.57 6.43 20.66
C ILE A 284 -18.52 7.24 21.55
N GLU A 285 -19.42 8.02 20.95
CA GLU A 285 -20.40 8.85 21.68
C GLU A 285 -21.31 7.96 22.54
N TRP A 286 -21.84 6.89 21.97
CA TRP A 286 -22.66 5.94 22.72
C TRP A 286 -21.91 5.31 23.90
N LEU A 287 -20.66 4.88 23.71
CA LEU A 287 -19.82 4.33 24.78
C LEU A 287 -19.56 5.35 25.89
N LEU A 288 -19.30 6.62 25.54
CA LEU A 288 -19.11 7.68 26.52
C LEU A 288 -20.40 7.93 27.32
N GLU A 289 -21.57 7.87 26.69
CA GLU A 289 -22.85 8.08 27.37
C GLU A 289 -23.26 6.91 28.27
N HIS A 290 -22.95 5.66 27.88
CA HIS A 290 -23.52 4.45 28.49
C HIS A 290 -22.52 3.63 29.31
N SER A 291 -21.26 4.05 29.41
CA SER A 291 -20.24 3.36 30.20
C SER A 291 -19.33 4.34 30.95
N ASP A 292 -18.42 3.84 31.77
CA ASP A 292 -17.31 4.59 32.40
C ASP A 292 -15.96 4.35 31.69
N ILE A 293 -15.98 3.67 30.53
CA ILE A 293 -14.77 3.29 29.79
C ILE A 293 -13.95 4.53 29.40
N ARG A 294 -12.62 4.37 29.52
CA ARG A 294 -11.64 5.30 28.98
C ARG A 294 -11.26 4.81 27.57
N ILE A 295 -11.57 5.63 26.57
CA ILE A 295 -11.36 5.32 25.16
C ILE A 295 -9.98 5.86 24.77
N HIS A 296 -9.08 5.00 24.29
CA HIS A 296 -7.79 5.42 23.78
C HIS A 296 -7.87 5.55 22.26
N TYR A 297 -7.49 6.69 21.70
CA TYR A 297 -7.63 6.97 20.27
C TYR A 297 -6.27 7.30 19.65
N ILE A 298 -5.80 6.47 18.73
CA ILE A 298 -4.54 6.68 18.00
C ILE A 298 -4.87 7.28 16.64
N THR A 299 -4.20 8.38 16.27
CA THR A 299 -4.35 9.04 14.97
C THR A 299 -3.01 9.31 14.32
N ASN A 300 -2.96 9.20 12.98
CA ASN A 300 -1.82 9.66 12.18
C ASN A 300 -1.89 11.15 11.81
N ASP A 301 -2.97 11.86 12.17
CA ASP A 301 -3.11 13.29 11.94
C ASP A 301 -2.77 14.09 13.23
N PRO A 302 -1.73 14.94 13.22
CA PRO A 302 -1.40 15.75 14.39
C PRO A 302 -2.48 16.81 14.71
N ASN A 303 -3.35 17.15 13.77
CA ASN A 303 -4.38 18.17 13.92
C ASN A 303 -5.79 17.56 13.97
N ASP A 304 -5.89 16.27 14.28
CA ASP A 304 -7.16 15.57 14.38
C ASP A 304 -8.11 16.24 15.39
N GLN A 305 -9.39 16.37 15.03
CA GLN A 305 -10.43 16.99 15.84
C GLN A 305 -10.57 16.35 17.24
N VAL A 306 -10.18 15.08 17.39
CA VAL A 306 -10.22 14.39 18.70
C VAL A 306 -9.38 15.08 19.78
N PHE A 307 -8.33 15.85 19.41
CA PHE A 307 -7.53 16.61 20.38
C PHE A 307 -8.32 17.78 21.00
N GLU A 308 -9.27 18.35 20.26
CA GLU A 308 -10.18 19.37 20.76
C GLU A 308 -11.32 18.73 21.56
N ILE A 309 -11.92 17.67 21.03
CA ILE A 309 -12.99 16.91 21.71
C ILE A 309 -12.52 16.42 23.09
N HIS A 310 -11.26 16.00 23.23
CA HIS A 310 -10.68 15.60 24.52
C HIS A 310 -10.84 16.65 25.63
N GLN A 311 -10.85 17.95 25.29
CA GLN A 311 -10.95 19.03 26.28
C GLN A 311 -12.32 19.06 26.96
N SER A 312 -13.39 18.71 26.24
CA SER A 312 -14.74 18.57 26.78
C SER A 312 -15.06 17.14 27.22
N GLN A 313 -14.43 16.14 26.61
CA GLN A 313 -14.60 14.71 26.88
C GLN A 313 -13.28 14.05 27.30
N PRO A 314 -12.84 14.20 28.58
CA PRO A 314 -11.53 13.74 29.04
C PRO A 314 -11.35 12.22 29.05
N ARG A 315 -12.42 11.44 28.84
CA ARG A 315 -12.38 9.98 28.69
C ARG A 315 -12.03 9.52 27.27
N LEU A 316 -12.16 10.37 26.26
CA LEU A 316 -11.59 10.13 24.92
C LEU A 316 -10.16 10.66 24.92
N ILE A 317 -9.16 9.78 24.91
CA ILE A 317 -7.75 10.12 25.12
C ILE A 317 -6.99 9.96 23.80
N PRO A 318 -6.67 11.06 23.10
CA PRO A 318 -6.02 11.00 21.81
C PRO A 318 -4.49 10.93 21.90
N TYR A 319 -3.88 10.28 20.91
CA TYR A 319 -2.43 10.12 20.76
C TYR A 319 -2.05 10.28 19.29
N TYR A 320 -1.11 11.19 19.00
CA TYR A 320 -0.56 11.32 17.65
C TYR A 320 0.62 10.36 17.47
N MET A 321 0.59 9.55 16.40
CA MET A 321 1.67 8.63 16.04
C MET A 321 1.86 8.63 14.52
N SER A 322 3.09 8.72 14.03
CA SER A 322 3.37 8.48 12.61
C SER A 322 3.21 6.99 12.27
N VAL A 323 2.94 6.68 11.00
CA VAL A 323 2.83 5.31 10.48
C VAL A 323 4.09 4.48 10.81
N GLN A 324 5.29 5.09 10.78
CA GLN A 324 6.53 4.37 11.11
C GLN A 324 6.59 3.93 12.57
N LYS A 325 6.06 4.74 13.50
CA LYS A 325 6.01 4.39 14.92
C LYS A 325 4.84 3.46 15.23
N LEU A 326 3.73 3.60 14.52
CA LEU A 326 2.54 2.78 14.68
C LEU A 326 2.88 1.27 14.60
N ILE A 327 3.69 0.84 13.63
CA ILE A 327 4.10 -0.58 13.50
C ILE A 327 4.61 -1.14 14.84
N THR A 328 5.54 -0.41 15.48
CA THR A 328 6.13 -0.83 16.75
C THR A 328 5.15 -0.80 17.92
N VAL A 329 4.19 0.12 17.89
CA VAL A 329 3.12 0.21 18.91
C VAL A 329 2.14 -0.93 18.75
N MET A 330 1.74 -1.25 17.52
CA MET A 330 0.83 -2.35 17.19
C MET A 330 1.41 -3.71 17.58
N MET A 331 2.69 -3.98 17.29
CA MET A 331 3.36 -5.21 17.71
C MET A 331 3.40 -5.39 19.23
N LYS A 332 3.28 -4.31 20.00
CA LYS A 332 3.25 -4.28 21.47
C LYS A 332 1.91 -3.81 22.03
N MET A 333 0.84 -3.88 21.23
CA MET A 333 -0.46 -3.39 21.64
C MET A 333 -0.95 -4.15 22.86
N ASP A 334 -1.49 -3.41 23.83
CA ASP A 334 -2.02 -3.92 25.08
C ASP A 334 -3.37 -3.25 25.35
N CYS A 335 -4.43 -3.89 24.87
CA CYS A 335 -5.82 -3.51 25.12
C CYS A 335 -6.73 -4.76 25.18
N ASP A 336 -7.99 -4.61 25.58
CA ASP A 336 -8.98 -5.71 25.49
C ASP A 336 -9.57 -5.78 24.08
N VAL A 337 -9.98 -4.63 23.54
CA VAL A 337 -10.57 -4.50 22.21
C VAL A 337 -9.80 -3.46 21.39
N PHE A 338 -9.49 -3.79 20.15
CA PHE A 338 -8.88 -2.89 19.18
C PHE A 338 -9.83 -2.69 18.00
N VAL A 339 -10.15 -1.45 17.66
CA VAL A 339 -11.07 -1.07 16.59
C VAL A 339 -10.32 -0.24 15.55
N ALA A 340 -10.45 -0.60 14.28
CA ALA A 340 -9.91 0.18 13.17
C ALA A 340 -10.84 0.08 11.95
N SER A 341 -10.77 1.07 11.07
CA SER A 341 -11.51 1.09 9.81
C SER A 341 -10.66 0.72 8.60
N LEU A 342 -9.36 0.52 8.82
CA LEU A 342 -8.40 0.13 7.81
C LEU A 342 -8.41 -1.38 7.66
N ALA A 343 -8.47 -1.88 6.42
CA ALA A 343 -8.31 -3.29 6.14
C ALA A 343 -6.85 -3.77 6.40
N ASP A 344 -6.53 -4.99 6.01
CA ASP A 344 -5.17 -5.52 5.96
C ASP A 344 -4.42 -5.60 7.30
N LEU A 345 -5.16 -5.86 8.38
CA LEU A 345 -4.57 -6.26 9.64
C LEU A 345 -3.64 -7.47 9.41
N ASP A 346 -2.46 -7.43 10.01
CA ASP A 346 -1.36 -8.40 9.90
C ASP A 346 -0.76 -8.63 8.50
N ASN A 347 -1.36 -8.11 7.42
CA ASN A 347 -0.83 -8.19 6.06
C ASN A 347 0.33 -7.19 5.85
N TYR A 348 0.14 -5.92 6.19
CA TYR A 348 1.12 -4.85 5.97
C TYR A 348 1.67 -4.24 7.28
N TYR A 349 1.37 -2.97 7.58
CA TYR A 349 1.98 -2.23 8.69
C TYR A 349 1.18 -2.29 9.99
N LEU A 350 -0.14 -2.48 9.91
CA LEU A 350 -1.00 -2.72 11.06
C LEU A 350 -0.81 -4.18 11.51
N LYS A 351 -0.12 -4.42 12.63
CA LYS A 351 0.23 -5.77 13.10
C LYS A 351 -0.61 -6.23 14.29
N ARG A 352 -0.88 -7.53 14.37
CA ARG A 352 -1.41 -8.10 15.63
C ARG A 352 -0.35 -8.07 16.71
N SER A 353 -0.78 -7.94 17.97
CA SER A 353 0.11 -7.85 19.11
C SER A 353 0.89 -9.16 19.30
N TYR A 354 2.17 -9.02 19.63
CA TYR A 354 3.02 -10.14 20.04
C TYR A 354 3.03 -10.35 21.55
N VAL A 355 2.59 -9.35 22.32
CA VAL A 355 2.61 -9.40 23.79
C VAL A 355 1.27 -9.84 24.38
N ARG A 356 0.15 -9.57 23.70
CA ARG A 356 -1.19 -9.98 24.11
C ARG A 356 -1.90 -10.68 22.95
N LYS A 357 -2.36 -11.91 23.18
CA LYS A 357 -2.98 -12.78 22.14
C LYS A 357 -4.50 -12.88 22.24
N ASP A 358 -5.06 -12.40 23.33
CA ASP A 358 -6.49 -12.38 23.65
C ASP A 358 -7.14 -11.02 23.35
N ILE A 359 -6.50 -10.16 22.55
CA ILE A 359 -7.12 -8.93 22.03
C ILE A 359 -8.15 -9.32 20.96
N GLU A 360 -9.36 -8.78 21.08
CA GLU A 360 -10.35 -8.83 20.01
C GLU A 360 -10.11 -7.67 19.03
N TYR A 361 -9.83 -8.01 17.77
CA TYR A 361 -9.66 -7.04 16.69
C TYR A 361 -10.95 -6.91 15.89
N VAL A 362 -11.52 -5.71 15.89
CA VAL A 362 -12.78 -5.35 15.25
C VAL A 362 -12.50 -4.47 14.03
N ASP A 363 -12.99 -4.91 12.88
CA ASP A 363 -13.03 -4.12 11.66
C ASP A 363 -14.32 -3.29 11.62
N MET A 364 -14.19 -1.97 11.63
CA MET A 364 -15.28 -1.02 11.52
C MET A 364 -15.26 -0.38 10.14
N LEU A 365 -15.99 -0.99 9.20
CA LEU A 365 -15.96 -0.63 7.80
C LEU A 365 -16.29 0.85 7.57
N HIS A 366 -15.50 1.49 6.73
CA HIS A 366 -15.70 2.88 6.30
C HIS A 366 -16.50 2.98 4.99
N HIS A 367 -17.13 1.89 4.55
CA HIS A 367 -17.95 1.84 3.34
C HIS A 367 -19.10 0.83 3.52
N THR A 368 -20.15 1.04 2.75
CA THR A 368 -21.31 0.13 2.70
C THR A 368 -21.28 -0.81 1.49
N THR A 369 -20.21 -0.78 0.69
CA THR A 369 -20.12 -1.56 -0.55
C THR A 369 -19.59 -2.99 -0.34
N SER A 370 -19.24 -3.68 -1.43
CA SER A 370 -18.85 -5.08 -1.41
C SER A 370 -17.54 -5.34 -0.65
N MET A 371 -17.47 -6.52 -0.02
CA MET A 371 -16.32 -7.06 0.71
C MET A 371 -15.32 -7.79 -0.19
N HIS A 372 -15.61 -7.98 -1.49
CA HIS A 372 -14.84 -8.91 -2.30
C HIS A 372 -14.44 -8.45 -3.71
N LEU A 373 -14.78 -7.22 -4.10
CA LEU A 373 -14.38 -6.65 -5.39
C LEU A 373 -13.20 -5.67 -5.26
N VAL A 374 -13.38 -4.61 -4.47
CA VAL A 374 -12.46 -3.46 -4.43
C VAL A 374 -11.22 -3.72 -3.59
N GLY A 375 -11.34 -4.48 -2.49
CA GLY A 375 -10.23 -4.87 -1.63
C GLY A 375 -9.49 -6.11 -2.13
N ALA A 376 -8.28 -6.36 -1.62
CA ALA A 376 -7.59 -7.62 -1.85
C ALA A 376 -8.34 -8.80 -1.20
N ALA A 377 -8.25 -10.00 -1.77
CA ALA A 377 -9.04 -11.16 -1.34
C ALA A 377 -8.93 -11.51 0.16
N ASN A 378 -7.80 -11.20 0.79
CA ASN A 378 -7.45 -11.52 2.17
C ASN A 378 -7.39 -10.29 3.10
N CYS A 379 -7.86 -9.11 2.67
CA CYS A 379 -7.67 -7.89 3.45
C CYS A 379 -8.38 -7.91 4.81
N HIS A 380 -9.47 -8.66 4.96
CA HIS A 380 -10.20 -8.76 6.24
C HIS A 380 -9.83 -10.01 7.07
N ASP A 381 -8.92 -10.87 6.59
CA ASP A 381 -8.68 -12.21 7.14
C ASP A 381 -8.18 -12.26 8.58
N HIS A 382 -7.46 -11.24 9.00
CA HIS A 382 -6.84 -11.22 10.31
C HIS A 382 -7.67 -10.49 11.36
N TYR A 383 -8.85 -9.99 11.02
CA TYR A 383 -9.83 -9.50 12.00
C TYR A 383 -10.61 -10.67 12.63
N ASP A 384 -10.97 -10.51 13.90
CA ASP A 384 -11.80 -11.46 14.64
C ASP A 384 -13.28 -11.16 14.44
N THR A 385 -13.62 -9.86 14.40
CA THR A 385 -14.97 -9.34 14.25
C THR A 385 -15.02 -8.34 13.09
N ILE A 386 -16.08 -8.39 12.28
CA ILE A 386 -16.38 -7.39 11.26
C ILE A 386 -17.75 -6.79 11.55
N PHE A 387 -17.81 -5.47 11.57
CA PHE A 387 -19.03 -4.70 11.63
C PHE A 387 -19.61 -4.53 10.23
N CYS A 388 -20.77 -5.13 10.01
CA CYS A 388 -21.43 -5.14 8.71
C CYS A 388 -22.54 -4.09 8.66
N ALA A 389 -22.51 -3.27 7.62
CA ALA A 389 -23.53 -2.27 7.31
C ALA A 389 -24.82 -2.91 6.82
N GLY A 390 -24.73 -3.99 6.03
CA GLY A 390 -25.87 -4.61 5.36
C GLY A 390 -25.75 -6.12 5.16
N PRO A 391 -26.83 -6.78 4.70
CA PRO A 391 -26.87 -8.24 4.51
C PRO A 391 -25.84 -8.77 3.51
N HIS A 392 -25.55 -8.01 2.45
CA HIS A 392 -24.58 -8.38 1.42
C HIS A 392 -23.17 -8.59 1.98
N GLN A 393 -22.71 -7.71 2.90
CA GLN A 393 -21.38 -7.86 3.50
C GLN A 393 -21.27 -9.14 4.33
N ILE A 394 -22.36 -9.56 4.97
CA ILE A 394 -22.42 -10.85 5.67
C ILE A 394 -22.32 -12.01 4.67
N ALA A 395 -23.15 -11.98 3.62
CA ALA A 395 -23.18 -13.04 2.61
C ALA A 395 -21.83 -13.21 1.90
N GLU A 396 -21.24 -12.11 1.44
CA GLU A 396 -19.96 -12.09 0.74
C GLU A 396 -18.80 -12.54 1.64
N THR A 397 -18.79 -12.11 2.90
CA THR A 397 -17.77 -12.56 3.86
C THR A 397 -17.87 -14.06 4.11
N ARG A 398 -19.09 -14.59 4.32
CA ARG A 398 -19.30 -16.03 4.51
C ARG A 398 -18.91 -16.85 3.28
N ALA A 399 -19.23 -16.36 2.09
CA ALA A 399 -18.82 -17.01 0.84
C ALA A 399 -17.29 -17.02 0.69
N SER A 400 -16.64 -15.89 1.00
CA SER A 400 -15.18 -15.76 0.97
C SER A 400 -14.49 -16.70 1.98
N GLU A 401 -15.01 -16.78 3.21
CA GLU A 401 -14.50 -17.69 4.24
C GLU A 401 -14.58 -19.16 3.81
N LYS A 402 -15.70 -19.55 3.20
CA LYS A 402 -15.92 -20.89 2.68
C LYS A 402 -14.99 -21.21 1.52
N LEU A 403 -14.83 -20.29 0.57
CA LEU A 403 -13.96 -20.45 -0.60
C LEU A 403 -12.49 -20.63 -0.19
N ARG A 404 -12.02 -19.81 0.76
CA ARG A 404 -10.61 -19.75 1.16
C ARG A 404 -10.25 -20.65 2.34
N GLY A 405 -11.25 -21.24 3.02
CA GLY A 405 -11.04 -22.12 4.16
C GLY A 405 -10.47 -21.43 5.39
N VAL A 406 -10.76 -20.13 5.56
CA VAL A 406 -10.29 -19.34 6.71
C VAL A 406 -11.26 -19.45 7.90
N PRO A 407 -10.82 -19.18 9.15
CA PRO A 407 -11.70 -19.22 10.30
C PRO A 407 -12.89 -18.26 10.16
N ALA A 408 -14.07 -18.73 10.53
CA ALA A 408 -15.27 -17.92 10.54
C ALA A 408 -15.15 -16.76 11.55
N LYS A 409 -15.39 -15.55 11.06
CA LYS A 409 -15.39 -14.31 11.83
C LYS A 409 -16.72 -14.09 12.53
N ASN A 410 -16.68 -13.29 13.57
CA ASN A 410 -17.90 -12.74 14.13
C ASN A 410 -18.39 -11.59 13.25
N LEU A 411 -19.53 -11.78 12.58
CA LEU A 411 -20.12 -10.76 11.71
C LEU A 411 -21.27 -10.13 12.47
N VAL A 412 -21.17 -8.83 12.75
CA VAL A 412 -22.12 -8.11 13.60
C VAL A 412 -22.92 -7.15 12.71
N PRO A 413 -24.25 -7.33 12.58
CA PRO A 413 -25.09 -6.41 11.85
C PRO A 413 -25.21 -5.12 12.68
N ILE A 414 -24.43 -4.10 12.33
CA ILE A 414 -24.46 -2.84 13.05
C ILE A 414 -25.22 -1.75 12.30
N GLY A 415 -25.35 -1.83 10.97
CA GLY A 415 -25.84 -0.69 10.20
C GLY A 415 -24.72 0.31 9.90
N TYR A 416 -25.07 1.57 9.67
CA TYR A 416 -24.07 2.55 9.27
C TYR A 416 -24.39 3.95 9.81
N ASP A 417 -23.90 4.22 11.04
CA ASP A 417 -24.12 5.46 11.79
C ASP A 417 -23.90 6.75 11.00
N LEU A 418 -22.92 6.76 10.09
CA LEU A 418 -22.68 7.93 9.26
C LEU A 418 -23.91 8.28 8.41
N LEU A 419 -24.53 7.28 7.76
CA LEU A 419 -25.73 7.49 6.96
C LEU A 419 -26.91 7.92 7.84
N ASP A 420 -27.07 7.31 9.02
CA ASP A 420 -28.13 7.68 9.97
C ASP A 420 -28.03 9.19 10.32
N ARG A 421 -26.83 9.65 10.71
CA ARG A 421 -26.59 11.05 11.06
C ARG A 421 -26.74 11.98 9.86
N GLU A 422 -26.15 11.64 8.72
CA GLU A 422 -26.22 12.47 7.51
C GLU A 422 -27.66 12.60 6.99
N ARG A 423 -28.47 11.52 7.02
CA ARG A 423 -29.91 11.57 6.66
C ARG A 423 -30.67 12.50 7.59
N GLN A 424 -30.43 12.42 8.89
CA GLN A 424 -31.06 13.32 9.86
C GLN A 424 -30.68 14.79 9.59
N GLU A 425 -29.38 15.08 9.46
CA GLU A 425 -28.87 16.43 9.19
C GLU A 425 -29.41 17.00 7.87
N TYR A 426 -29.51 16.17 6.84
CA TYR A 426 -30.09 16.54 5.55
C TYR A 426 -31.59 16.87 5.66
N ARG A 427 -32.37 16.06 6.38
CA ARG A 427 -33.79 16.32 6.63
C ARG A 427 -34.00 17.64 7.38
N GLU A 428 -33.22 17.89 8.43
CA GLU A 428 -33.25 19.15 9.19
C GLU A 428 -32.88 20.37 8.31
N LEU A 429 -31.89 20.22 7.42
CA LEU A 429 -31.55 21.25 6.44
C LEU A 429 -32.72 21.56 5.50
N GLN A 430 -33.39 20.53 4.97
CA GLN A 430 -34.55 20.70 4.09
C GLN A 430 -35.74 21.40 4.79
N GLU A 431 -35.93 21.16 6.09
CA GLU A 431 -36.98 21.81 6.88
C GLU A 431 -36.69 23.28 7.20
N THR A 432 -35.42 23.62 7.42
CA THR A 432 -34.99 24.97 7.82
C THR A 432 -34.78 25.92 6.64
N LEU A 433 -34.67 25.40 5.40
CA LEU A 433 -34.63 26.21 4.19
C LEU A 433 -35.95 26.99 4.00
N PRO A 434 -35.90 28.32 3.77
CA PRO A 434 -37.12 29.11 3.54
C PRO A 434 -37.94 28.51 2.38
N LYS A 435 -39.27 28.44 2.51
CA LYS A 435 -40.16 27.96 1.43
C LYS A 435 -40.01 28.74 0.11
N HIS A 436 -39.43 29.95 0.14
CA HIS A 436 -39.11 30.78 -1.02
C HIS A 436 -37.67 30.57 -1.57
N SER A 437 -36.87 29.73 -0.92
CA SER A 437 -35.54 29.25 -1.32
C SER A 437 -35.56 27.83 -1.89
N ARG A 438 -36.71 27.14 -1.84
CA ARG A 438 -37.04 26.03 -2.75
C ARG A 438 -36.87 26.56 -4.18
N PRO A 439 -36.26 25.79 -5.11
CA PRO A 439 -35.73 26.33 -6.37
C PRO A 439 -36.74 27.27 -7.03
N GLN A 440 -36.51 28.57 -6.86
CA GLN A 440 -37.09 29.56 -7.76
C GLN A 440 -36.45 29.26 -9.12
N ALA A 441 -37.21 29.50 -10.19
CA ALA A 441 -36.85 29.22 -11.59
C ALA A 441 -35.56 29.92 -12.12
N THR A 442 -34.69 30.42 -11.22
CA THR A 442 -33.47 31.18 -11.48
C THR A 442 -32.20 30.54 -10.92
N HIS A 443 -32.25 29.39 -10.22
CA HIS A 443 -31.04 28.70 -9.74
C HIS A 443 -30.63 27.58 -10.71
N ARG A 444 -29.35 27.55 -11.10
CA ARG A 444 -28.75 26.47 -11.88
C ARG A 444 -28.62 25.23 -10.99
N PRO A 445 -29.05 24.04 -11.44
CA PRO A 445 -28.91 22.81 -10.65
C PRO A 445 -27.43 22.49 -10.39
N GLN A 446 -27.14 21.86 -9.26
CA GLN A 446 -25.76 21.55 -8.85
C GLN A 446 -25.41 20.10 -9.19
N ALA A 447 -24.34 19.87 -9.92
CA ALA A 447 -23.81 18.54 -10.21
C ALA A 447 -22.50 18.30 -9.44
N LEU A 448 -22.42 17.18 -8.72
CA LEU A 448 -21.19 16.76 -8.05
C LEU A 448 -20.52 15.65 -8.87
N ILE A 449 -19.27 15.82 -9.27
CA ILE A 449 -18.45 14.77 -9.87
C ILE A 449 -17.49 14.26 -8.80
N ALA A 450 -17.74 13.05 -8.28
CA ALA A 450 -16.93 12.43 -7.22
C ALA A 450 -16.45 11.02 -7.62
N PRO A 451 -15.38 10.92 -8.41
CA PRO A 451 -14.89 9.66 -8.94
C PRO A 451 -14.03 8.88 -7.94
N SER A 452 -13.91 7.58 -8.19
CA SER A 452 -12.94 6.69 -7.54
C SER A 452 -11.50 7.01 -7.96
N TRP A 453 -10.51 6.40 -7.29
CA TRP A 453 -9.10 6.83 -7.39
C TRP A 453 -8.21 6.01 -8.30
N GLN A 454 -8.66 4.85 -8.81
CA GLN A 454 -7.86 3.97 -9.64
C GLN A 454 -7.48 4.62 -10.98
N GLU A 455 -6.51 4.03 -11.68
CA GLU A 455 -6.19 4.39 -13.06
C GLU A 455 -7.42 4.26 -13.97
N ASP A 456 -7.49 5.09 -15.00
CA ASP A 456 -8.58 5.08 -15.99
C ASP A 456 -9.95 5.39 -15.38
N ASN A 457 -10.00 6.14 -14.26
CA ASN A 457 -11.24 6.68 -13.72
C ASN A 457 -11.78 7.86 -14.57
N ILE A 458 -12.91 8.45 -14.17
CA ILE A 458 -13.54 9.57 -14.89
C ILE A 458 -12.56 10.72 -15.18
N LEU A 459 -11.68 11.06 -14.23
CA LEU A 459 -10.73 12.16 -14.36
C LEU A 459 -9.65 11.90 -15.41
N ASP A 460 -9.30 10.63 -15.63
CA ASP A 460 -8.33 10.22 -16.64
C ASP A 460 -8.98 10.10 -18.02
N LEU A 461 -10.20 9.54 -18.10
CA LEU A 461 -10.81 9.17 -19.38
C LEU A 461 -11.69 10.26 -20.01
N CYS A 462 -12.52 10.95 -19.23
CA CYS A 462 -13.61 11.76 -19.77
C CYS A 462 -13.97 13.01 -18.95
N ALA A 463 -13.11 13.45 -18.03
CA ALA A 463 -13.38 14.57 -17.11
C ALA A 463 -13.88 15.82 -17.83
N ALA A 464 -13.16 16.24 -18.87
CA ALA A 464 -13.44 17.50 -19.54
C ALA A 464 -14.75 17.45 -20.34
N ASP A 465 -15.02 16.34 -21.01
CA ASP A 465 -16.25 16.16 -21.80
C ASP A 465 -17.47 16.06 -20.87
N THR A 466 -17.31 15.41 -19.72
CA THR A 466 -18.33 15.33 -18.65
C THR A 466 -18.65 16.72 -18.09
N ILE A 467 -17.63 17.50 -17.71
CA ILE A 467 -17.82 18.86 -17.17
C ILE A 467 -18.50 19.75 -18.23
N ASN A 468 -18.02 19.73 -19.47
CA ASN A 468 -18.60 20.55 -20.54
C ASN A 468 -20.07 20.18 -20.83
N SER A 469 -20.40 18.89 -20.90
CA SER A 469 -21.77 18.43 -21.11
C SER A 469 -22.73 18.94 -20.02
N LEU A 470 -22.30 18.93 -18.76
CA LEU A 470 -23.07 19.48 -17.64
C LEU A 470 -23.22 21.02 -17.71
N LEU A 471 -22.13 21.73 -18.02
CA LEU A 471 -22.16 23.19 -18.15
C LEU A 471 -23.10 23.64 -19.28
N GLU A 472 -23.08 22.93 -20.42
CA GLU A 472 -23.97 23.15 -21.58
C GLU A 472 -25.44 22.88 -21.22
N ALA A 473 -25.69 21.88 -20.37
CA ALA A 473 -27.01 21.58 -19.82
C ALA A 473 -27.46 22.56 -18.71
N GLY A 474 -26.61 23.51 -18.32
CA GLY A 474 -26.95 24.57 -17.39
C GLY A 474 -26.68 24.26 -15.92
N PHE A 475 -25.90 23.22 -15.61
CA PHE A 475 -25.47 22.92 -14.24
C PHE A 475 -24.32 23.83 -13.81
N ASP A 476 -24.20 24.04 -12.50
CA ASP A 476 -22.92 24.36 -11.87
C ASP A 476 -22.29 23.06 -11.38
N VAL A 477 -20.98 22.91 -11.55
CA VAL A 477 -20.27 21.64 -11.38
C VAL A 477 -19.26 21.75 -10.24
N THR A 478 -19.33 20.82 -9.29
CA THR A 478 -18.29 20.63 -8.28
C THR A 478 -17.55 19.34 -8.57
N VAL A 479 -16.21 19.38 -8.68
CA VAL A 479 -15.37 18.21 -8.88
C VAL A 479 -14.62 17.92 -7.58
N ARG A 480 -14.90 16.76 -7.00
CA ARG A 480 -14.38 16.31 -5.71
C ARG A 480 -13.72 14.93 -5.85
N PRO A 481 -12.45 14.85 -6.28
CA PRO A 481 -11.74 13.57 -6.38
C PRO A 481 -11.58 12.90 -5.02
N HIS A 482 -11.46 11.57 -5.04
CA HIS A 482 -11.00 10.83 -3.86
C HIS A 482 -9.57 11.30 -3.45
N PRO A 483 -9.26 11.38 -2.14
CA PRO A 483 -7.98 11.95 -1.65
C PRO A 483 -6.74 11.22 -2.17
N GLU A 484 -6.86 9.90 -2.29
CA GLU A 484 -5.80 9.06 -2.84
C GLU A 484 -5.47 9.42 -4.31
N TYR A 485 -6.46 9.89 -5.10
CA TYR A 485 -6.20 10.38 -6.45
C TYR A 485 -5.38 11.67 -6.43
N VAL A 486 -5.73 12.63 -5.56
CA VAL A 486 -4.98 13.89 -5.40
C VAL A 486 -3.53 13.62 -4.98
N LYS A 487 -3.34 12.65 -4.07
CA LYS A 487 -2.02 12.22 -3.58
C LYS A 487 -1.18 11.52 -4.66
N ARG A 488 -1.77 10.60 -5.43
CA ARG A 488 -1.05 9.80 -6.45
C ARG A 488 -0.86 10.58 -7.76
N TYR A 489 -1.86 11.35 -8.18
CA TYR A 489 -1.95 11.97 -9.51
C TYR A 489 -2.07 13.49 -9.47
N GLY A 490 -1.50 14.14 -8.45
CA GLY A 490 -1.60 15.60 -8.25
C GLY A 490 -1.19 16.46 -9.46
N ALA A 491 -0.25 16.00 -10.29
CA ALA A 491 0.10 16.70 -11.53
C ALA A 491 -1.05 16.69 -12.55
N ARG A 492 -1.74 15.55 -12.73
CA ARG A 492 -2.91 15.44 -13.61
C ARG A 492 -4.06 16.29 -13.08
N TRP A 493 -4.26 16.25 -11.76
CA TRP A 493 -5.28 17.06 -11.08
C TRP A 493 -5.08 18.56 -11.30
N ASN A 494 -3.85 19.08 -11.12
CA ASN A 494 -3.55 20.48 -11.36
C ASN A 494 -3.73 20.89 -12.82
N ALA A 495 -3.38 20.01 -13.77
CA ALA A 495 -3.61 20.26 -15.20
C ALA A 495 -5.11 20.39 -15.54
N LEU A 496 -5.97 19.60 -14.89
CA LEU A 496 -7.41 19.71 -15.05
C LEU A 496 -7.94 21.05 -14.51
N LYS A 497 -7.50 21.48 -13.32
CA LYS A 497 -7.86 22.80 -12.74
C LYS A 497 -7.49 23.94 -13.69
N GLU A 498 -6.27 23.91 -14.24
CA GLU A 498 -5.78 24.93 -15.16
C GLU A 498 -6.64 24.99 -16.44
N ARG A 499 -7.06 23.84 -16.97
CA ARG A 499 -7.92 23.75 -18.18
C ARG A 499 -9.26 24.48 -18.01
N PHE A 500 -9.81 24.50 -16.80
CA PHE A 500 -11.10 25.13 -16.50
C PHE A 500 -10.97 26.50 -15.80
N SER A 501 -9.75 27.05 -15.70
CA SER A 501 -9.48 28.34 -15.05
C SER A 501 -10.19 29.55 -15.69
N ALA A 502 -10.56 29.44 -16.97
CA ALA A 502 -11.26 30.48 -17.71
C ALA A 502 -12.79 30.42 -17.56
N VAL A 503 -13.33 29.38 -16.93
CA VAL A 503 -14.78 29.27 -16.66
C VAL A 503 -15.16 30.25 -15.53
N PRO A 504 -16.31 30.94 -15.60
CA PRO A 504 -16.72 31.88 -14.56
C PRO A 504 -16.72 31.27 -13.17
N GLU A 505 -16.25 32.05 -12.18
CA GLU A 505 -16.22 31.66 -10.78
C GLU A 505 -17.61 31.22 -10.30
N GLY A 506 -17.68 30.05 -9.67
CA GLY A 506 -18.92 29.43 -9.20
C GLY A 506 -19.58 28.44 -10.17
N GLN A 507 -19.23 28.41 -11.46
CA GLN A 507 -19.75 27.40 -12.40
C GLN A 507 -18.96 26.09 -12.37
N VAL A 508 -17.66 26.15 -12.09
CA VAL A 508 -16.83 24.96 -11.84
C VAL A 508 -16.03 25.20 -10.57
N THR A 509 -16.22 24.32 -9.59
CA THR A 509 -15.51 24.33 -8.31
C THR A 509 -14.70 23.06 -8.17
N PHE A 510 -13.45 23.18 -7.76
CA PHE A 510 -12.58 22.03 -7.49
C PHE A 510 -12.30 21.92 -5.99
N GLU A 511 -12.72 20.82 -5.37
CA GLU A 511 -12.54 20.57 -3.94
C GLU A 511 -11.36 19.63 -3.69
N ASP A 512 -10.42 20.05 -2.85
CA ASP A 512 -9.28 19.24 -2.42
C ASP A 512 -9.53 18.52 -1.08
N ASP A 513 -10.54 18.98 -0.32
CA ASP A 513 -10.91 18.46 0.99
C ASP A 513 -12.17 17.59 0.89
N PHE A 514 -12.13 16.45 1.57
CA PHE A 514 -13.14 15.41 1.55
C PHE A 514 -13.81 15.22 2.91
N SER A 515 -13.48 16.05 3.90
CA SER A 515 -14.03 15.95 5.25
C SER A 515 -15.43 16.56 5.40
N GLY A 516 -15.83 17.49 4.52
CA GLY A 516 -17.12 18.17 4.57
C GLY A 516 -18.24 17.48 3.78
N GLU A 517 -19.49 17.67 4.20
CA GLU A 517 -20.69 17.14 3.51
C GLU A 517 -21.40 18.21 2.65
N SER A 518 -20.93 19.46 2.67
CA SER A 518 -21.63 20.59 2.03
C SER A 518 -21.89 20.39 0.55
N SER A 519 -20.92 19.86 -0.21
CA SER A 519 -21.08 19.57 -1.63
C SER A 519 -21.99 18.36 -1.91
N ILE A 520 -22.08 17.41 -0.97
CA ILE A 520 -23.02 16.27 -1.03
C ILE A 520 -24.45 16.79 -0.86
N PHE A 521 -24.71 17.58 0.18
CA PHE A 521 -26.06 18.08 0.48
C PHE A 521 -26.55 19.10 -0.56
N ALA A 522 -25.64 19.89 -1.14
CA ALA A 522 -25.97 20.89 -2.13
C ALA A 522 -26.27 20.31 -3.52
N ALA A 523 -25.70 19.16 -3.87
CA ALA A 523 -25.83 18.59 -5.21
C ALA A 523 -27.24 18.03 -5.48
N ASP A 524 -27.73 18.22 -6.69
CA ASP A 524 -28.99 17.69 -7.20
C ASP A 524 -28.82 16.34 -7.91
N VAL A 525 -27.61 16.08 -8.41
CA VAL A 525 -27.21 14.81 -9.00
C VAL A 525 -25.73 14.55 -8.73
N LEU A 526 -25.39 13.30 -8.41
CA LEU A 526 -24.02 12.84 -8.31
C LEU A 526 -23.61 12.16 -9.62
N LEU A 527 -22.38 12.41 -10.06
CA LEU A 527 -21.70 11.68 -11.11
C LEU A 527 -20.50 10.95 -10.52
N THR A 528 -20.44 9.65 -10.73
CA THR A 528 -19.32 8.83 -10.26
C THR A 528 -19.14 7.60 -11.14
N ASP A 529 -18.13 6.79 -10.85
CA ASP A 529 -17.86 5.52 -11.52
C ASP A 529 -18.03 4.34 -10.55
N TRP A 530 -16.96 3.91 -9.90
CA TRP A 530 -16.90 2.75 -9.00
C TRP A 530 -16.61 3.18 -7.55
N SER A 531 -17.11 4.36 -7.16
CA SER A 531 -16.91 4.93 -5.83
C SER A 531 -18.05 4.58 -4.88
N SER A 532 -17.71 4.30 -3.62
CA SER A 532 -18.69 4.07 -2.56
C SER A 532 -19.52 5.32 -2.21
N ILE A 533 -19.07 6.52 -2.62
CA ILE A 533 -19.78 7.79 -2.41
C ILE A 533 -21.19 7.79 -3.00
N ALA A 534 -21.47 6.92 -3.98
CA ALA A 534 -22.82 6.74 -4.52
C ALA A 534 -23.83 6.32 -3.44
N CYS A 535 -23.41 5.46 -2.52
CA CYS A 535 -24.24 5.02 -1.40
C CYS A 535 -24.43 6.17 -0.41
N GLU A 536 -23.34 6.82 0.02
CA GLU A 536 -23.39 8.02 0.89
C GLU A 536 -24.32 9.08 0.30
N PHE A 537 -24.14 9.48 -0.96
CA PHE A 537 -24.98 10.51 -1.58
C PHE A 537 -26.44 10.09 -1.73
N SER A 538 -26.70 8.94 -2.37
CA SER A 538 -28.08 8.56 -2.71
C SER A 538 -28.87 8.21 -1.46
N PHE A 539 -28.29 7.43 -0.56
CA PHE A 539 -28.96 7.07 0.69
C PHE A 539 -29.01 8.20 1.71
N THR A 540 -28.23 9.27 1.58
CA THR A 540 -28.41 10.44 2.45
C THR A 540 -29.48 11.40 1.92
N THR A 541 -29.46 11.65 0.61
CA THR A 541 -30.23 12.74 0.00
C THR A 541 -31.51 12.27 -0.71
N ASP A 542 -31.68 10.97 -0.91
CA ASP A 542 -32.70 10.34 -1.74
C ASP A 542 -32.69 10.87 -3.19
N LYS A 543 -31.53 11.38 -3.65
CA LYS A 543 -31.30 11.88 -5.01
C LYS A 543 -30.49 10.86 -5.82
N PRO A 544 -30.69 10.81 -7.15
CA PRO A 544 -30.10 9.75 -7.95
C PRO A 544 -28.65 10.00 -8.32
N THR A 545 -27.93 8.90 -8.59
CA THR A 545 -26.55 8.92 -9.07
C THR A 545 -26.45 8.53 -10.55
N LEU A 546 -25.75 9.31 -11.35
CA LEU A 546 -25.37 8.96 -12.72
C LEU A 546 -23.99 8.30 -12.71
N PHE A 547 -23.92 7.06 -13.17
CA PHE A 547 -22.69 6.29 -13.17
C PHE A 547 -22.04 6.24 -14.55
N ILE A 548 -20.72 6.44 -14.63
CA ILE A 548 -19.95 6.30 -15.88
C ILE A 548 -19.20 4.95 -15.84
N ASP A 549 -19.40 4.11 -16.86
CA ASP A 549 -18.81 2.77 -16.98
C ASP A 549 -17.33 2.80 -17.39
N THR A 550 -16.50 3.41 -16.55
CA THR A 550 -15.04 3.31 -16.66
C THR A 550 -14.57 1.86 -16.34
N PRO A 551 -13.31 1.49 -16.62
CA PRO A 551 -12.78 0.21 -16.14
C PRO A 551 -13.02 0.01 -14.64
N MET A 552 -13.52 -1.18 -14.28
CA MET A 552 -13.88 -1.52 -12.90
C MET A 552 -12.71 -1.36 -11.95
N LYS A 553 -13.00 -0.80 -10.77
CA LYS A 553 -12.08 -0.80 -9.64
C LYS A 553 -11.99 -2.19 -9.01
N VAL A 554 -11.11 -3.03 -9.56
CA VAL A 554 -10.90 -4.41 -9.10
C VAL A 554 -9.61 -4.52 -8.28
N GLY A 555 -9.74 -4.77 -6.97
CA GLY A 555 -8.62 -5.12 -6.09
C GLY A 555 -8.44 -6.62 -5.91
N ASN A 556 -9.54 -7.39 -6.03
CA ASN A 556 -9.50 -8.84 -6.01
C ASN A 556 -9.71 -9.38 -7.44
N PRO A 557 -8.68 -9.88 -8.13
CA PRO A 557 -8.82 -10.42 -9.48
C PRO A 557 -9.73 -11.66 -9.54
N ASP A 558 -9.84 -12.39 -8.43
CA ASP A 558 -10.56 -13.66 -8.33
C ASP A 558 -11.98 -13.46 -7.75
N TRP A 559 -12.50 -12.23 -7.75
CA TRP A 559 -13.81 -11.89 -7.16
C TRP A 559 -14.96 -12.76 -7.70
N GLN A 560 -14.88 -13.17 -8.97
CA GLN A 560 -15.90 -14.02 -9.60
C GLN A 560 -15.99 -15.42 -8.98
N GLU A 561 -14.91 -15.92 -8.36
CA GLU A 561 -14.91 -17.25 -7.74
C GLU A 561 -15.83 -17.34 -6.50
N ILE A 562 -16.19 -16.18 -5.93
CA ILE A 562 -17.07 -16.10 -4.76
C ILE A 562 -18.52 -16.40 -5.14
N GLY A 563 -18.89 -16.23 -6.42
CA GLY A 563 -20.20 -16.60 -6.95
C GLY A 563 -21.35 -15.68 -6.51
N LEU A 564 -21.03 -14.51 -5.96
CA LEU A 564 -22.00 -13.45 -5.63
C LEU A 564 -21.71 -12.23 -6.49
N VAL A 565 -22.74 -11.48 -6.86
CA VAL A 565 -22.57 -10.24 -7.62
C VAL A 565 -22.25 -9.10 -6.65
N PRO A 566 -21.09 -8.42 -6.77
CA PRO A 566 -20.75 -7.29 -5.93
C PRO A 566 -21.78 -6.17 -5.99
N THR A 567 -21.99 -5.49 -4.85
CA THR A 567 -22.86 -4.31 -4.74
C THR A 567 -22.53 -3.23 -5.76
N GLU A 568 -21.24 -3.01 -6.05
CA GLU A 568 -20.81 -2.03 -7.05
C GLU A 568 -21.39 -2.32 -8.43
N ILE A 569 -21.80 -3.56 -8.73
CA ILE A 569 -22.47 -3.91 -9.98
C ILE A 569 -23.99 -3.88 -9.81
N SER A 570 -24.51 -4.53 -8.78
CA SER A 570 -25.96 -4.73 -8.62
C SER A 570 -26.72 -3.46 -8.23
N LEU A 571 -26.09 -2.52 -7.52
CA LEU A 571 -26.76 -1.35 -6.96
C LEU A 571 -26.93 -0.19 -7.95
N ARG A 572 -26.02 -0.03 -8.92
CA ARG A 572 -25.89 1.20 -9.74
C ARG A 572 -27.19 1.62 -10.42
N ASN A 573 -27.86 0.69 -11.09
CA ASN A 573 -29.11 0.98 -11.79
C ASN A 573 -30.35 0.92 -10.90
N GLN A 574 -30.20 0.66 -9.60
CA GLN A 574 -31.28 0.74 -8.60
C GLN A 574 -31.39 2.16 -8.01
N ILE A 575 -30.25 2.76 -7.67
CA ILE A 575 -30.17 4.12 -7.09
C ILE A 575 -29.85 5.20 -8.13
N GLY A 576 -29.84 4.82 -9.41
CA GLY A 576 -29.32 5.66 -10.47
C GLY A 576 -29.36 5.05 -11.86
N GLN A 577 -28.53 5.58 -12.75
CA GLN A 577 -28.42 5.13 -14.15
C GLN A 577 -26.95 5.06 -14.59
N SER A 578 -26.57 3.98 -15.28
CA SER A 578 -25.24 3.85 -15.90
C SER A 578 -25.19 4.37 -17.35
N VAL A 579 -24.06 4.95 -17.73
CA VAL A 579 -23.73 5.47 -19.07
C VAL A 579 -22.34 5.01 -19.47
N ALA A 580 -22.18 4.62 -20.73
CA ALA A 580 -20.87 4.23 -21.28
C ALA A 580 -19.96 5.45 -21.46
N VAL A 581 -18.63 5.25 -21.39
CA VAL A 581 -17.65 6.33 -21.55
C VAL A 581 -17.77 7.00 -22.93
N GLU A 582 -18.19 6.25 -23.95
CA GLU A 582 -18.39 6.75 -25.31
C GLU A 582 -19.59 7.70 -25.43
N ASP A 583 -20.53 7.63 -24.49
CA ASP A 583 -21.80 8.36 -24.51
C ASP A 583 -21.80 9.59 -23.59
N VAL A 584 -20.62 10.03 -23.11
CA VAL A 584 -20.46 11.17 -22.19
C VAL A 584 -21.07 12.48 -22.69
N ALA A 585 -21.23 12.65 -24.00
CA ALA A 585 -21.91 13.80 -24.59
C ALA A 585 -23.39 13.91 -24.16
N SER A 586 -24.03 12.79 -23.80
CA SER A 586 -25.43 12.73 -23.36
C SER A 586 -25.63 12.97 -21.87
N ILE A 587 -24.55 13.05 -21.09
CA ILE A 587 -24.59 13.18 -19.62
C ILE A 587 -25.45 14.37 -19.18
N GLY A 588 -25.26 15.54 -19.80
CA GLY A 588 -26.02 16.73 -19.44
C GLY A 588 -27.54 16.55 -19.59
N SER A 589 -27.99 15.94 -20.69
CA SER A 589 -29.43 15.71 -20.91
C SER A 589 -30.00 14.65 -19.99
N ILE A 590 -29.23 13.59 -19.68
CA ILE A 590 -29.66 12.54 -18.76
C ILE A 590 -29.75 13.11 -17.34
N ALA A 591 -28.75 13.89 -16.92
CA ALA A 591 -28.75 14.57 -15.62
C ALA A 591 -29.95 15.51 -15.46
N CYS A 592 -30.30 16.31 -16.47
CA CYS A 592 -31.53 17.12 -16.45
C CYS A 592 -32.77 16.25 -16.24
N SER A 593 -32.93 15.16 -16.98
CA SER A 593 -34.07 14.25 -16.85
C SER A 593 -34.18 13.66 -15.45
N MET A 594 -33.05 13.26 -14.86
CA MET A 594 -33.01 12.69 -13.50
C MET A 594 -33.41 13.71 -12.44
N VAL A 595 -32.98 14.97 -12.60
CA VAL A 595 -33.35 16.08 -11.69
C VAL A 595 -34.83 16.45 -11.87
N ASP A 596 -35.34 16.49 -13.10
CA ASP A 596 -36.75 16.79 -13.39
C ASP A 596 -37.70 15.69 -12.83
N GLU A 597 -37.23 14.45 -12.78
CA GLU A 597 -37.96 13.28 -12.28
C GLU A 597 -37.58 12.88 -10.84
N ALA A 598 -37.00 13.80 -10.05
CA ALA A 598 -36.44 13.51 -8.72
C ALA A 598 -37.37 12.76 -7.76
N SER A 599 -38.69 12.98 -7.83
CA SER A 599 -39.65 12.28 -6.97
C SER A 599 -39.74 10.78 -7.23
N GLN A 600 -39.52 10.34 -8.49
CA GLN A 600 -39.51 8.90 -8.81
C GLN A 600 -38.26 8.21 -8.26
N TRP A 601 -37.15 8.95 -8.24
CA TRP A 601 -35.90 8.47 -7.66
C TRP A 601 -35.98 8.38 -6.13
N HIS A 602 -36.63 9.35 -5.48
CA HIS A 602 -36.81 9.38 -4.03
C HIS A 602 -37.41 8.07 -3.50
N ASP A 603 -38.61 7.70 -3.94
CA ASP A 603 -39.32 6.51 -3.46
C ASP A 603 -38.50 5.23 -3.72
N ARG A 604 -37.83 5.15 -4.88
CA ARG A 604 -37.02 4.01 -5.27
C ARG A 604 -35.78 3.85 -4.40
N ILE A 605 -35.09 4.95 -4.11
CA ILE A 605 -33.87 4.95 -3.30
C ILE A 605 -34.20 4.62 -1.85
N GLU A 606 -35.33 5.11 -1.33
CA GLU A 606 -35.81 4.78 0.01
C GLU A 606 -36.08 3.26 0.16
N GLU A 607 -36.76 2.64 -0.80
CA GLU A 607 -37.00 1.19 -0.81
C GLU A 607 -35.69 0.37 -0.83
N VAL A 608 -34.71 0.81 -1.63
CA VAL A 608 -33.39 0.17 -1.69
C VAL A 608 -32.65 0.34 -0.36
N TYR A 609 -32.62 1.55 0.20
CA TYR A 609 -32.00 1.83 1.50
C TYR A 609 -32.55 0.90 2.59
N ASP A 610 -33.88 0.75 2.63
CA ASP A 610 -34.58 0.01 3.68
C ASP A 610 -34.21 -1.48 3.74
N THR A 611 -33.79 -2.04 2.61
CA THR A 611 -33.36 -3.45 2.51
C THR A 611 -31.83 -3.61 2.55
N PHE A 612 -31.10 -2.53 2.31
CA PHE A 612 -29.66 -2.55 2.13
C PHE A 612 -28.87 -2.31 3.43
N ILE A 613 -29.43 -1.54 4.37
CA ILE A 613 -28.75 -1.18 5.63
C ILE A 613 -29.45 -1.85 6.82
N PHE A 614 -28.67 -2.27 7.83
CA PHE A 614 -29.20 -2.76 9.11
C PHE A 614 -29.45 -1.62 10.10
N ASN A 615 -30.29 -1.85 11.11
CA ASN A 615 -30.45 -0.98 12.29
C ASN A 615 -30.57 0.53 11.97
N HIS A 616 -31.48 0.91 11.08
CA HIS A 616 -31.68 2.34 10.73
C HIS A 616 -31.81 3.21 11.98
N ASP A 617 -31.15 4.35 11.98
CA ASP A 617 -31.10 5.32 13.08
C ASP A 617 -30.48 4.80 14.39
N HIS A 618 -29.99 3.56 14.42
CA HIS A 618 -29.45 2.88 15.61
C HIS A 618 -28.04 2.32 15.36
N GLY A 619 -27.35 2.74 14.29
CA GLY A 619 -26.04 2.22 13.93
C GLY A 619 -24.97 2.42 15.00
N GLY A 620 -24.90 3.64 15.56
CA GLY A 620 -23.97 3.98 16.63
C GLY A 620 -24.23 3.20 17.92
N GLU A 621 -25.51 2.99 18.27
CA GLU A 621 -25.92 2.18 19.42
C GLU A 621 -25.54 0.72 19.24
N ALA A 622 -25.84 0.12 18.09
CA ALA A 622 -25.54 -1.28 17.82
C ALA A 622 -24.02 -1.57 17.94
N ALA A 623 -23.20 -0.69 17.35
CA ALA A 623 -21.75 -0.76 17.43
C ALA A 623 -21.25 -0.56 18.88
N GLY A 624 -21.71 0.50 19.56
CA GLY A 624 -21.31 0.82 20.93
C GLY A 624 -21.66 -0.30 21.92
N ARG A 625 -22.87 -0.86 21.81
CA ARG A 625 -23.34 -1.97 22.66
C ARG A 625 -22.49 -3.21 22.48
N TYR A 626 -22.17 -3.58 21.24
CA TYR A 626 -21.28 -4.71 20.96
C TYR A 626 -19.90 -4.50 21.58
N LEU A 627 -19.30 -3.32 21.40
CA LEU A 627 -17.95 -3.01 21.91
C LEU A 627 -17.91 -3.04 23.44
N LEU A 628 -18.94 -2.50 24.10
CA LEU A 628 -19.07 -2.59 25.56
C LEU A 628 -19.11 -4.04 26.02
N ASP A 629 -19.94 -4.87 25.39
CA ASP A 629 -20.03 -6.29 25.71
C ASP A 629 -18.70 -7.03 25.46
N ALA A 630 -17.98 -6.69 24.38
CA ALA A 630 -16.66 -7.26 24.08
C ALA A 630 -15.64 -6.95 25.17
N VAL A 631 -15.60 -5.69 25.64
CA VAL A 631 -14.75 -5.27 26.76
C VAL A 631 -15.12 -6.05 28.04
N LEU A 632 -16.41 -6.12 28.37
CA LEU A 632 -16.87 -6.83 29.57
C LEU A 632 -16.53 -8.33 29.52
N ARG A 633 -16.65 -8.97 28.34
CA ARG A 633 -16.25 -10.37 28.14
C ARG A 633 -14.75 -10.57 28.37
N ALA A 634 -13.90 -9.70 27.82
CA ALA A 634 -12.46 -9.78 27.99
C ALA A 634 -12.05 -9.60 29.47
N GLN A 635 -12.64 -8.63 30.16
CA GLN A 635 -12.39 -8.38 31.58
C GLN A 635 -12.83 -9.56 32.47
N ALA A 636 -14.00 -10.15 32.19
CA ALA A 636 -14.47 -11.33 32.91
C ALA A 636 -13.55 -12.55 32.72
N GLN A 637 -12.96 -12.72 31.54
CA GLN A 637 -11.99 -13.79 31.28
C GLN A 637 -10.67 -13.58 32.05
N LYS A 638 -10.20 -12.34 32.17
CA LYS A 638 -9.03 -11.99 32.99
C LYS A 638 -9.27 -12.28 34.47
N GLY A 639 -10.43 -11.90 35.00
CA GLY A 639 -10.82 -12.17 36.39
C GLY A 639 -10.79 -13.66 36.73
N LYS A 640 -11.26 -14.52 35.82
CA LYS A 640 -11.24 -15.99 35.97
C LYS A 640 -9.84 -16.61 35.90
N LYS A 641 -8.85 -15.98 35.26
CA LYS A 641 -7.45 -16.46 35.25
C LYS A 641 -6.69 -16.10 36.54
N GLY A 642 -7.15 -15.09 37.29
CA GLY A 642 -6.54 -14.63 38.55
C GLY A 642 -6.86 -15.52 39.76
N GLU A 643 -7.97 -16.26 39.72
CA GLU A 643 -8.36 -17.26 40.71
C GLU A 643 -7.90 -18.64 40.22
N GLY A 644 -6.81 -19.16 40.79
CA GLY A 644 -6.01 -20.24 40.21
C GLY A 644 -6.78 -21.45 39.66
N LEU A 645 -6.57 -21.73 38.38
CA LEU A 645 -6.70 -23.03 37.73
C LEU A 645 -5.77 -23.06 36.51
N THR A 646 -5.10 -24.19 36.30
CA THR A 646 -4.18 -24.49 35.20
C THR A 646 -4.71 -24.08 33.83
N PRO A 647 -3.85 -23.68 32.87
CA PRO A 647 -4.28 -23.12 31.59
C PRO A 647 -5.18 -24.12 30.85
N PRO A 648 -6.36 -23.72 30.37
CA PRO A 648 -7.15 -24.58 29.51
C PRO A 648 -6.43 -24.69 28.16
N VAL A 649 -6.19 -25.93 27.75
CA VAL A 649 -5.97 -26.29 26.35
C VAL A 649 -7.11 -25.66 25.52
N PRO A 650 -6.84 -25.04 24.36
CA PRO A 650 -7.86 -24.37 23.56
C PRO A 650 -9.01 -25.34 23.27
N ARG A 651 -10.22 -25.01 23.75
CA ARG A 651 -11.43 -25.69 23.31
C ARG A 651 -11.67 -25.27 21.86
N ARG A 652 -11.68 -26.24 20.95
CA ARG A 652 -12.45 -26.15 19.70
C ARG A 652 -13.80 -25.53 20.03
N ALA A 653 -14.19 -24.47 19.31
CA ALA A 653 -15.57 -24.08 19.25
C ALA A 653 -16.36 -25.31 18.76
N THR A 654 -17.09 -25.93 19.67
CA THR A 654 -18.15 -26.86 19.28
C THR A 654 -19.29 -25.99 18.77
N PRO A 655 -19.83 -26.28 17.56
CA PRO A 655 -21.17 -25.78 17.24
C PRO A 655 -22.12 -26.38 18.28
N ASP A 656 -23.19 -25.68 18.62
CA ASP A 656 -24.21 -26.05 19.61
C ASP A 656 -24.07 -25.38 20.99
N ALA A 657 -24.35 -24.07 21.02
CA ALA A 657 -25.14 -23.46 22.09
C ALA A 657 -25.99 -22.33 21.49
N PRO A 658 -27.32 -22.33 21.67
CA PRO A 658 -28.22 -21.51 20.89
C PRO A 658 -28.26 -20.06 21.38
N TYR A 659 -28.01 -19.12 20.48
CA TYR A 659 -28.60 -17.79 20.58
C TYR A 659 -30.09 -17.96 20.34
N THR A 660 -30.94 -17.55 21.28
CA THR A 660 -32.38 -17.48 21.05
C THR A 660 -32.64 -16.35 20.06
N GLN A 661 -32.60 -16.68 18.77
CA GLN A 661 -33.36 -15.94 17.75
C GLN A 661 -34.83 -16.18 18.03
N ASP A 662 -35.63 -15.11 18.00
CA ASP A 662 -37.08 -15.26 17.92
C ASP A 662 -37.37 -16.04 16.61
N PRO A 663 -38.10 -17.18 16.65
CA PRO A 663 -38.37 -17.98 15.45
C PRO A 663 -39.10 -17.23 14.33
N GLN A 664 -39.67 -16.07 14.65
CA GLN A 664 -40.32 -15.17 13.69
C GLN A 664 -39.28 -14.49 12.77
N ASP A 665 -38.18 -13.97 13.30
CA ASP A 665 -37.19 -13.19 12.53
C ASP A 665 -36.40 -14.05 11.52
N ALA A 666 -36.17 -15.33 11.86
CA ALA A 666 -35.51 -16.29 10.97
C ALA A 666 -36.44 -16.81 9.86
N ALA A 667 -37.74 -16.88 10.14
CA ALA A 667 -38.75 -17.23 9.13
C ALA A 667 -38.95 -16.05 8.17
N ASP A 668 -38.99 -14.81 8.68
CA ASP A 668 -39.15 -13.61 7.86
C ASP A 668 -37.92 -13.38 6.97
N ALA A 669 -36.69 -13.62 7.46
CA ALA A 669 -35.47 -13.51 6.64
C ALA A 669 -35.37 -14.58 5.54
N GLN A 670 -35.89 -15.79 5.80
CA GLN A 670 -35.92 -16.86 4.80
C GLN A 670 -37.06 -16.67 3.79
N GLU A 671 -38.21 -16.16 4.23
CA GLU A 671 -39.36 -15.85 3.38
C GLU A 671 -39.07 -14.64 2.47
N VAL A 672 -38.29 -13.65 2.94
CA VAL A 672 -37.78 -12.54 2.11
C VAL A 672 -36.76 -13.03 1.08
N ALA A 673 -35.83 -13.92 1.46
CA ALA A 673 -34.86 -14.50 0.53
C ALA A 673 -35.52 -15.38 -0.56
N GLU A 674 -36.53 -16.18 -0.19
CA GLU A 674 -37.30 -17.02 -1.13
C GLU A 674 -38.24 -16.18 -2.00
N ALA A 675 -38.74 -15.03 -1.50
CA ALA A 675 -39.52 -14.08 -2.29
C ALA A 675 -38.65 -13.28 -3.29
N GLN A 676 -37.40 -12.97 -2.94
CA GLN A 676 -36.42 -12.33 -3.82
C GLN A 676 -36.04 -13.28 -4.97
N ASP A 677 -35.73 -14.55 -4.67
CA ASP A 677 -35.42 -15.58 -5.67
C ASP A 677 -36.61 -15.84 -6.62
N ALA A 678 -37.85 -15.77 -6.13
CA ALA A 678 -39.04 -15.92 -6.94
C ALA A 678 -39.31 -14.69 -7.86
N ASN A 679 -39.00 -13.48 -7.38
CA ASN A 679 -39.10 -12.25 -8.17
C ASN A 679 -38.00 -12.17 -9.23
N ASP A 680 -36.77 -12.57 -8.91
CA ASP A 680 -35.65 -12.61 -9.85
C ASP A 680 -35.87 -13.67 -10.95
N ALA A 681 -36.47 -14.81 -10.60
CA ALA A 681 -36.90 -15.81 -11.58
C ALA A 681 -38.03 -15.31 -12.51
N GLN A 682 -38.97 -14.51 -11.99
CA GLN A 682 -40.03 -13.90 -12.81
C GLN A 682 -39.54 -12.73 -13.67
N ALA A 683 -38.53 -11.97 -13.22
CA ALA A 683 -37.89 -10.93 -14.01
C ALA A 683 -37.07 -11.52 -15.17
N ALA A 684 -36.44 -12.69 -14.96
CA ALA A 684 -35.71 -13.41 -16.02
C ALA A 684 -36.63 -13.98 -17.12
N GLU A 685 -37.90 -14.30 -16.82
CA GLU A 685 -38.88 -14.79 -17.81
C GLU A 685 -39.52 -13.68 -18.68
N LYS A 686 -39.41 -12.41 -18.27
CA LYS A 686 -39.99 -11.26 -19.00
C LYS A 686 -38.92 -10.35 -19.60
N GLY A 687 -38.20 -10.89 -20.57
CA GLY A 687 -37.69 -10.14 -21.74
C GLY A 687 -36.80 -8.93 -21.48
N ALA A 688 -35.57 -9.17 -21.05
CA ALA A 688 -34.43 -8.31 -21.37
C ALA A 688 -33.71 -8.87 -22.62
N PRO A 689 -33.25 -8.03 -23.57
CA PRO A 689 -32.51 -8.52 -24.73
C PRO A 689 -31.16 -9.12 -24.28
N PRO A 690 -30.65 -10.15 -24.98
CA PRO A 690 -29.45 -10.86 -24.53
C PRO A 690 -28.22 -9.94 -24.62
N VAL A 691 -27.52 -9.77 -23.50
CA VAL A 691 -26.17 -9.22 -23.47
C VAL A 691 -25.24 -10.23 -24.15
N SER A 692 -24.63 -9.82 -25.25
CA SER A 692 -23.66 -10.62 -26.02
C SER A 692 -22.41 -10.90 -25.18
N PRO A 693 -21.97 -12.16 -25.04
CA PRO A 693 -20.68 -12.49 -24.44
C PRO A 693 -19.61 -12.46 -25.54
N ASP A 694 -19.10 -11.26 -25.87
CA ASP A 694 -17.90 -11.15 -26.70
C ASP A 694 -17.06 -9.95 -26.22
N VAL A 695 -16.34 -10.16 -25.12
CA VAL A 695 -15.16 -9.34 -24.79
C VAL A 695 -13.95 -10.20 -25.11
N SER A 696 -13.61 -10.24 -26.39
CA SER A 696 -12.26 -10.63 -26.81
C SER A 696 -11.28 -9.57 -26.29
N GLU A 697 -10.40 -9.97 -25.36
CA GLU A 697 -9.22 -9.20 -25.01
C GLU A 697 -8.42 -8.89 -26.29
N LYS A 698 -8.51 -7.65 -26.78
CA LYS A 698 -7.51 -7.11 -27.69
C LYS A 698 -6.49 -6.35 -26.86
N PRO A 699 -5.18 -6.66 -26.98
CA PRO A 699 -4.16 -5.90 -26.29
C PRO A 699 -4.16 -4.46 -26.77
N TYR A 700 -4.27 -3.54 -25.82
CA TYR A 700 -4.15 -2.09 -26.03
C TYR A 700 -2.73 -1.76 -26.51
N THR A 701 -2.60 -1.31 -27.76
CA THR A 701 -1.40 -0.64 -28.26
C THR A 701 -1.47 0.84 -27.91
N PRO A 702 -0.48 1.42 -27.19
CA PRO A 702 -0.47 2.84 -26.88
C PRO A 702 -0.47 3.67 -28.18
N LYS A 703 -1.40 4.62 -28.31
CA LYS A 703 -1.33 5.64 -29.37
C LYS A 703 -0.08 6.50 -29.10
N HIS A 704 0.87 6.48 -30.03
CA HIS A 704 2.01 7.38 -30.04
C HIS A 704 1.54 8.84 -29.87
N PHE A 705 2.08 9.52 -28.87
CA PHE A 705 2.08 10.99 -28.81
C PHE A 705 2.71 11.51 -30.11
N ALA A 706 1.90 12.19 -30.92
CA ALA A 706 2.39 12.89 -32.09
C ALA A 706 3.39 13.97 -31.65
N LYS A 707 4.61 13.93 -32.19
CA LYS A 707 5.60 15.01 -32.05
C LYS A 707 5.00 16.33 -32.54
N PRO A 708 5.20 17.46 -31.85
CA PRO A 708 4.88 18.77 -32.42
C PRO A 708 5.82 19.02 -33.60
N SER A 709 5.23 19.34 -34.75
CA SER A 709 5.93 19.72 -35.98
C SER A 709 6.75 20.99 -35.73
N GLN A 710 8.06 20.91 -35.98
CA GLN A 710 8.92 22.09 -36.09
C GLN A 710 8.46 22.91 -37.30
N GLN A 711 8.04 24.15 -37.04
CA GLN A 711 7.85 25.18 -38.05
C GLN A 711 9.23 25.73 -38.41
N GLU A 712 9.71 25.43 -39.61
CA GLU A 712 10.85 26.12 -40.22
C GLU A 712 10.38 27.51 -40.69
N ASP A 713 11.00 28.55 -40.11
CA ASP A 713 10.98 29.91 -40.65
C ASP A 713 11.66 29.94 -42.01
N SER A 714 10.93 30.34 -43.05
CA SER A 714 11.50 30.82 -44.31
C SER A 714 10.88 32.17 -44.67
N HIS A 715 11.69 33.22 -44.50
CA HIS A 715 11.74 34.48 -45.26
C HIS A 715 10.51 34.90 -46.10
N GLU A 716 9.82 35.97 -45.68
CA GLU A 716 9.89 37.33 -46.28
C GLU A 716 9.12 38.36 -45.43
#